data_AF-A0A0L0S729-F1
#
_entry.id   AF-A0A0L0S729-F1
#
_cell.length_a   1.000
_cell.length_b   1.000
_cell.length_c   1.000
_cell.angle_alpha   90.00
_cell.angle_beta   90.00
_cell.angle_gamma   90.00
#
_symmetry.space_group_name_H-M   'P 1'
#
loop_
_entity.id
_entity.type
_entity.pdbx_description
1 polymer ?
#
loop_
_entity_poly.entity_id
_entity_poly.type
_entity_poly.pdbx_seq_one_letter_code
_entity_poly.pdbx_strand_id
1 'polypeptide(L)'
;MARNNAAHRANGGSSSTTMPNGLPDPTAASSSSTTNANARSRRTTATTKSSNAGTHVRPALFSPAGLALLAVQTFFALATPIFGLAVLVVSKGGNVIKSLTAHPTAGPLINPALDLLADFVTYHRGIFATVFVAPASVAWDAVEALRDWMYDLQMPPVGDVSVRREIHAARVVQVQRQIRELVAGGATRLCTARPGFLAMSMKAGTYKKHWGGVEVHALRDIVEIDTVRQIVRVEPGCNMGRLSRELIKKGWTLEVLPELDDLTVGGLINGFGIETSSHKYGLFQHTCTAFEVVLPSGDVVFCDKDNNVDLFATIPWSHGTIGFLTAADIKIVRAKPYVRMEYHPCRTQAECVRVFEEASRDNGNDFVEELMYTKDTGVVMVGKMVDAVPRGGTVNVLSRWYKPWFFTHVASFLNRPAGTPNAVEYLPLRDYYHRHTRSIFWEIQDIVPFGNTWWYRYFVAWVGTPKISILKMTTTGKLKVLWETMHVAQDLLVPISTLKESLDLFHDELTVYPLWLCPMRMLSPPENLLANRGERPAVAVLDRTHPQHAFHPVTTPAGSLTPPHPAEQLFVDCGAYGVPKSPKFHFERSLEVVEEFVRKVQGYQALYADTMLTRAQFREMFDHRLYDKVRDRFQVGSLLPEIWDKVNKGARS
;
A
#
# COMPACT_ATOMS: atom_id res chain seq x y z
N MET A 1 60.82 21.35 10.24
CA MET A 1 60.56 21.48 11.69
C MET A 1 59.73 20.26 12.07
N ALA A 2 60.21 19.20 12.74
CA ALA A 2 61.28 19.00 13.72
C ALA A 2 60.90 19.38 15.16
N ARG A 3 61.05 18.38 16.06
CA ARG A 3 60.91 18.42 17.54
C ARG A 3 59.48 18.49 18.13
N ASN A 4 59.22 17.99 19.34
CA ASN A 4 59.65 16.75 20.05
C ASN A 4 59.01 16.72 21.46
N ASN A 5 58.77 15.52 22.00
CA ASN A 5 58.82 15.19 23.44
C ASN A 5 57.82 15.89 24.40
N ALA A 6 57.55 15.40 25.62
CA ALA A 6 57.61 14.03 26.19
C ALA A 6 56.77 14.00 27.48
N ALA A 7 56.53 12.82 28.05
CA ALA A 7 55.71 12.63 29.25
C ALA A 7 56.53 12.40 30.54
N HIS A 8 56.03 12.91 31.68
CA HIS A 8 56.24 12.39 33.04
C HIS A 8 54.95 12.69 33.85
N ARG A 9 54.36 11.76 34.65
CA ARG A 9 54.83 11.08 35.88
C ARG A 9 54.85 12.03 37.11
N ALA A 10 54.37 11.64 38.31
CA ALA A 10 53.72 10.39 38.74
C ALA A 10 53.01 10.52 40.12
N ASN A 11 52.34 9.43 40.55
CA ASN A 11 51.89 9.06 41.92
C ASN A 11 50.78 9.94 42.57
N GLY A 12 49.92 9.41 43.46
CA GLY A 12 49.69 8.04 43.95
C GLY A 12 48.70 8.07 45.14
N GLY A 13 48.07 7.00 45.62
CA GLY A 13 48.01 5.59 45.20
C GLY A 13 47.25 4.71 46.24
N SER A 14 47.08 3.41 45.98
CA SER A 14 46.66 2.30 46.92
C SER A 14 45.33 2.43 47.70
N SER A 15 44.57 1.37 48.04
CA SER A 15 44.73 -0.11 48.01
C SER A 15 43.41 -0.77 47.53
N SER A 16 43.32 -1.90 46.81
CA SER A 16 43.62 -3.31 47.18
C SER A 16 42.86 -3.78 48.45
N THR A 17 42.34 -5.01 48.62
CA THR A 17 42.43 -6.33 47.91
C THR A 17 41.24 -7.23 48.40
N THR A 18 40.76 -8.39 47.88
CA THR A 18 41.16 -9.40 46.87
C THR A 18 39.93 -10.22 46.37
N MET A 19 40.09 -11.08 45.34
CA MET A 19 39.30 -12.31 45.01
C MET A 19 39.76 -13.53 45.89
N PRO A 20 39.24 -14.80 45.83
CA PRO A 20 38.52 -15.49 44.73
C PRO A 20 37.43 -16.59 45.06
N ASN A 21 36.84 -17.14 43.99
CA ASN A 21 36.35 -18.53 43.74
C ASN A 21 35.37 -19.28 44.68
N GLY A 22 34.37 -19.96 44.08
CA GLY A 22 33.65 -21.09 44.69
C GLY A 22 32.37 -21.56 43.95
N LEU A 23 32.42 -22.70 43.26
CA LEU A 23 31.25 -23.52 42.86
C LEU A 23 31.09 -24.65 43.90
N PRO A 24 29.86 -25.12 44.21
CA PRO A 24 29.35 -26.34 43.54
C PRO A 24 27.81 -26.45 43.41
N ASP A 25 27.39 -27.59 42.85
CA ASP A 25 26.05 -28.21 42.71
C ASP A 25 26.24 -29.73 43.04
N PRO A 26 25.26 -30.66 43.19
CA PRO A 26 23.78 -30.58 43.21
C PRO A 26 23.13 -31.39 44.39
N THR A 27 21.88 -31.88 44.20
CA THR A 27 21.14 -32.96 44.95
C THR A 27 20.43 -32.60 46.26
N ALA A 28 19.32 -33.25 46.69
CA ALA A 28 18.26 -34.03 46.01
C ALA A 28 17.08 -34.34 46.99
N ALA A 29 15.96 -34.89 46.46
CA ALA A 29 14.95 -35.73 47.15
C ALA A 29 14.05 -35.10 48.27
N SER A 30 12.84 -35.61 48.60
CA SER A 30 11.86 -36.45 47.87
C SER A 30 10.49 -36.49 48.61
N SER A 31 9.44 -37.04 47.95
CA SER A 31 8.36 -37.93 48.49
C SER A 31 7.80 -37.77 49.93
N SER A 32 6.50 -37.98 50.25
CA SER A 32 5.27 -38.29 49.48
C SER A 32 4.09 -38.54 50.45
N SER A 33 2.83 -38.24 50.04
CA SER A 33 1.56 -38.97 50.32
C SER A 33 1.17 -39.39 51.78
N THR A 34 -0.07 -39.75 52.19
CA THR A 34 -1.34 -40.03 51.48
C THR A 34 -2.55 -39.85 52.45
N THR A 35 -3.73 -39.54 51.90
CA THR A 35 -5.13 -39.80 52.37
C THR A 35 -5.44 -40.41 53.76
N ASN A 36 -6.50 -39.91 54.41
CA ASN A 36 -7.77 -40.68 54.54
C ASN A 36 -9.02 -39.82 54.88
N ALA A 37 -10.23 -40.42 54.92
CA ALA A 37 -11.53 -39.72 54.91
C ALA A 37 -12.60 -40.29 55.89
N ASN A 38 -13.83 -39.71 55.83
CA ASN A 38 -15.09 -40.05 56.55
C ASN A 38 -15.23 -39.49 58.00
N ALA A 39 -16.43 -39.21 58.56
CA ALA A 39 -17.81 -39.47 58.11
C ALA A 39 -18.91 -38.48 58.63
N ARG A 40 -20.01 -38.37 57.86
CA ARG A 40 -21.45 -38.28 58.25
C ARG A 40 -22.03 -37.19 59.21
N SER A 41 -23.06 -36.50 58.66
CA SER A 41 -24.46 -36.42 59.15
C SER A 41 -24.91 -35.42 60.23
N ARG A 42 -25.79 -34.46 59.83
CA ARG A 42 -27.22 -34.44 60.23
C ARG A 42 -28.10 -33.55 59.31
N ARG A 43 -29.44 -33.71 59.41
CA ARG A 43 -30.49 -32.96 58.69
C ARG A 43 -31.16 -31.91 59.60
N THR A 44 -31.75 -30.88 59.00
CA THR A 44 -33.07 -30.33 59.38
C THR A 44 -33.76 -29.66 58.18
N THR A 45 -35.08 -29.46 58.24
CA THR A 45 -35.93 -29.06 57.11
C THR A 45 -37.07 -28.11 57.52
N ALA A 46 -37.32 -27.06 56.73
CA ALA A 46 -38.55 -26.25 56.78
C ALA A 46 -38.79 -25.63 55.37
N THR A 47 -39.57 -26.26 54.49
CA THR A 47 -41.03 -26.13 54.28
C THR A 47 -41.47 -24.90 53.46
N THR A 48 -42.16 -25.18 52.35
CA THR A 48 -42.59 -24.23 51.31
C THR A 48 -44.08 -23.87 51.35
N LYS A 49 -44.42 -22.67 50.86
CA LYS A 49 -45.61 -22.22 50.08
C LYS A 49 -45.42 -20.71 49.84
N SER A 50 -45.71 -20.11 48.67
CA SER A 50 -46.95 -20.19 47.88
C SER A 50 -46.68 -20.28 46.36
N SER A 51 -47.74 -20.30 45.54
CA SER A 51 -47.72 -20.72 44.13
C SER A 51 -48.53 -19.83 43.16
N ASN A 52 -48.12 -19.87 41.88
CA ASN A 52 -48.90 -19.74 40.62
C ASN A 52 -48.80 -18.46 39.75
N ALA A 53 -49.06 -18.74 38.46
CA ALA A 53 -49.54 -17.86 37.38
C ALA A 53 -48.55 -16.86 36.78
N GLY A 54 -47.71 -17.38 35.88
CA GLY A 54 -46.80 -16.60 35.05
C GLY A 54 -47.43 -15.85 33.85
N THR A 55 -46.55 -15.11 33.18
CA THR A 55 -46.66 -14.75 31.75
C THR A 55 -45.24 -14.66 31.18
N HIS A 56 -44.91 -15.47 30.16
CA HIS A 56 -43.64 -15.37 29.45
C HIS A 56 -43.77 -14.41 28.26
N VAL A 57 -43.21 -13.21 28.38
CA VAL A 57 -42.96 -12.33 27.23
C VAL A 57 -41.52 -12.53 26.77
N ARG A 58 -41.33 -13.11 25.57
CA ARG A 58 -40.02 -13.08 24.90
C ARG A 58 -39.82 -11.68 24.29
N PRO A 59 -38.67 -11.00 24.51
CA PRO A 59 -38.41 -9.71 23.86
C PRO A 59 -38.28 -9.89 22.34
N ALA A 60 -38.98 -9.06 21.57
CA ALA A 60 -39.19 -9.24 20.12
C ALA A 60 -37.94 -9.00 19.23
N LEU A 61 -36.79 -8.66 19.83
CA LEU A 61 -35.54 -8.30 19.14
C LEU A 61 -35.01 -9.40 18.19
N PHE A 62 -35.28 -10.67 18.50
CA PHE A 62 -34.80 -11.83 17.74
C PHE A 62 -35.78 -12.33 16.65
N SER A 63 -36.82 -11.55 16.34
CA SER A 63 -37.67 -11.84 15.17
C SER A 63 -36.95 -11.43 13.87
N PRO A 64 -37.23 -12.08 12.72
CA PRO A 64 -36.68 -11.63 11.43
C PRO A 64 -37.02 -10.17 11.10
N ALA A 65 -38.21 -9.71 11.51
CA ALA A 65 -38.61 -8.31 11.40
C ALA A 65 -37.81 -7.38 12.33
N GLY A 66 -37.49 -7.82 13.56
CA GLY A 66 -36.63 -7.09 14.49
C GLY A 66 -35.21 -6.95 13.98
N LEU A 67 -34.63 -8.03 13.45
CA LEU A 67 -33.31 -8.02 12.81
C LEU A 67 -33.28 -7.16 11.54
N ALA A 68 -34.34 -7.21 10.71
CA ALA A 68 -34.47 -6.34 9.55
C ALA A 68 -34.61 -4.86 9.94
N LEU A 69 -35.39 -4.54 10.98
CA LEU A 69 -35.53 -3.18 11.49
C LEU A 69 -34.21 -2.64 12.06
N LEU A 70 -33.46 -3.50 12.78
CA LEU A 70 -32.13 -3.16 13.29
C LEU A 70 -31.15 -2.91 12.13
N ALA A 71 -31.14 -3.79 11.12
CA ALA A 71 -30.32 -3.64 9.92
C ALA A 71 -30.67 -2.37 9.12
N VAL A 72 -31.95 -2.00 9.04
CA VAL A 72 -32.40 -0.73 8.45
C VAL A 72 -31.95 0.47 9.29
N GLN A 73 -32.01 0.40 10.62
CA GLN A 73 -31.47 1.45 11.49
C GLN A 73 -29.94 1.58 11.36
N THR A 74 -29.20 0.46 11.27
CA THR A 74 -27.76 0.46 10.99
C THR A 74 -27.46 1.02 9.60
N PHE A 75 -28.24 0.65 8.58
CA PHE A 75 -28.12 1.22 7.23
C PHE A 75 -28.31 2.73 7.25
N PHE A 76 -29.36 3.26 7.88
CA PHE A 76 -29.56 4.71 7.98
C PHE A 76 -28.49 5.40 8.83
N ALA A 77 -28.04 4.81 9.95
CA ALA A 77 -26.97 5.37 10.77
C ALA A 77 -25.63 5.48 10.01
N LEU A 78 -25.30 4.49 9.16
CA LEU A 78 -24.12 4.50 8.29
C LEU A 78 -24.33 5.37 7.04
N ALA A 79 -25.54 5.46 6.50
CA ALA A 79 -25.87 6.24 5.30
C ALA A 79 -26.05 7.74 5.56
N THR A 80 -26.39 8.15 6.79
CA THR A 80 -26.53 9.58 7.16
C THR A 80 -25.28 10.42 6.81
N PRO A 81 -24.05 10.02 7.19
CA PRO A 81 -22.84 10.73 6.76
C PRO A 81 -22.46 10.52 5.28
N ILE A 82 -23.07 9.57 4.56
CA ILE A 82 -22.76 9.29 3.14
C ILE A 82 -23.64 10.15 2.21
N PHE A 83 -24.92 10.37 2.56
CA PHE A 83 -25.90 11.03 1.68
C PHE A 83 -26.38 12.40 2.17
N GLY A 84 -25.99 12.84 3.37
CA GLY A 84 -26.28 14.20 3.87
C GLY A 84 -27.76 14.48 4.22
N LEU A 85 -28.67 13.52 4.07
CA LEU A 85 -30.06 13.66 4.50
C LEU A 85 -30.16 13.60 6.03
N ALA A 86 -30.40 14.75 6.66
CA ALA A 86 -30.84 14.84 8.05
C ALA A 86 -32.30 14.34 8.18
N VAL A 87 -32.49 13.04 8.38
CA VAL A 87 -33.83 12.46 8.62
C VAL A 87 -34.32 12.84 10.02
N LEU A 88 -35.21 13.84 10.07
CA LEU A 88 -35.80 14.34 11.30
C LEU A 88 -36.89 13.37 11.79
N VAL A 89 -36.50 12.42 12.65
CA VAL A 89 -37.40 11.40 13.20
C VAL A 89 -38.40 12.01 14.19
N VAL A 90 -39.54 12.46 13.67
CA VAL A 90 -40.67 12.95 14.48
C VAL A 90 -41.36 11.78 15.18
N SER A 91 -40.98 11.53 16.43
CA SER A 91 -41.73 10.64 17.31
C SER A 91 -43.10 11.25 17.66
N LYS A 92 -44.19 10.47 17.55
CA LYS A 92 -45.50 10.83 18.10
C LYS A 92 -45.49 10.66 19.63
N GLY A 93 -44.87 11.62 20.30
CA GLY A 93 -44.75 11.68 21.75
C GLY A 93 -43.77 12.78 22.14
N GLY A 94 -44.28 13.98 22.41
CA GLY A 94 -43.46 15.17 22.61
C GLY A 94 -42.66 15.13 23.91
N ASN A 95 -41.37 14.78 23.81
CA ASN A 95 -40.35 15.11 24.81
C ASN A 95 -38.99 15.22 24.11
N VAL A 96 -38.36 16.40 24.20
CA VAL A 96 -37.06 16.67 23.57
C VAL A 96 -35.95 16.12 24.45
N ILE A 97 -35.30 15.04 24.02
CA ILE A 97 -34.08 14.53 24.65
C ILE A 97 -32.96 15.54 24.35
N LYS A 98 -32.50 16.27 25.37
CA LYS A 98 -31.34 17.17 25.27
C LYS A 98 -30.07 16.35 25.03
N SER A 99 -29.17 16.90 24.21
CA SER A 99 -27.83 16.35 23.98
C SER A 99 -27.06 16.18 25.29
N LEU A 100 -26.60 14.95 25.56
CA LEU A 100 -25.69 14.65 26.65
C LEU A 100 -24.24 14.85 26.18
N THR A 101 -23.77 16.10 26.21
CA THR A 101 -22.34 16.42 26.12
C THR A 101 -21.63 15.88 27.36
N ALA A 102 -20.62 15.03 27.17
CA ALA A 102 -19.97 14.33 28.27
C ALA A 102 -19.09 15.24 29.15
N HIS A 103 -19.15 15.06 30.47
CA HIS A 103 -18.13 15.53 31.40
C HIS A 103 -16.97 14.50 31.52
N PRO A 104 -15.70 14.94 31.60
CA PRO A 104 -14.54 14.05 31.45
C PRO A 104 -14.06 13.43 32.78
N THR A 105 -14.92 12.73 33.51
CA THR A 105 -14.57 12.09 34.82
C THR A 105 -15.15 10.68 35.03
N ALA A 106 -15.52 9.97 33.95
CA ALA A 106 -15.94 8.57 34.01
C ALA A 106 -15.10 7.69 33.07
N GLY A 107 -14.66 6.53 33.55
CA GLY A 107 -14.07 5.49 32.70
C GLY A 107 -15.09 4.94 31.70
N PRO A 108 -14.64 4.21 30.65
CA PRO A 108 -15.51 3.78 29.56
C PRO A 108 -16.59 2.81 30.06
N LEU A 109 -17.83 3.30 30.19
CA LEU A 109 -19.02 2.47 30.34
C LEU A 109 -19.30 1.77 29.01
N ILE A 110 -18.67 0.61 28.84
CA ILE A 110 -18.83 -0.28 27.69
C ILE A 110 -20.32 -0.63 27.53
N ASN A 111 -20.91 -0.32 26.38
CA ASN A 111 -22.27 -0.71 26.05
C ASN A 111 -22.26 -2.14 25.49
N PRO A 112 -22.77 -3.15 26.22
CA PRO A 112 -22.67 -4.55 25.81
C PRO A 112 -23.46 -4.86 24.52
N ALA A 113 -24.45 -4.05 24.15
CA ALA A 113 -25.17 -4.22 22.90
C ALA A 113 -24.37 -3.73 21.68
N LEU A 114 -23.50 -2.72 21.86
CA LEU A 114 -22.58 -2.26 20.81
C LEU A 114 -21.39 -3.20 20.66
N ASP A 115 -20.86 -3.74 21.77
CA ASP A 115 -19.83 -4.77 21.73
C ASP A 115 -20.34 -6.05 21.06
N LEU A 116 -21.51 -6.58 21.45
CA LEU A 116 -22.10 -7.75 20.82
C LEU A 116 -22.38 -7.55 19.31
N LEU A 117 -22.77 -6.33 18.91
CA LEU A 117 -22.94 -5.98 17.49
C LEU A 117 -21.60 -5.93 16.75
N ALA A 118 -20.55 -5.38 17.37
CA ALA A 118 -19.20 -5.34 16.80
C ALA A 118 -18.62 -6.75 16.65
N ASP A 119 -18.80 -7.62 17.65
CA ASP A 119 -18.38 -9.03 17.61
C ASP A 119 -19.15 -9.80 16.52
N PHE A 120 -20.46 -9.59 16.38
CA PHE A 120 -21.27 -10.18 15.31
C PHE A 120 -20.81 -9.71 13.92
N VAL A 121 -20.55 -8.41 13.73
CA VAL A 121 -20.03 -7.87 12.46
C VAL A 121 -18.60 -8.33 12.18
N THR A 122 -17.79 -8.60 13.22
CA THR A 122 -16.45 -9.19 13.08
C THR A 122 -16.54 -10.65 12.62
N TYR A 123 -17.35 -11.46 13.28
CA TYR A 123 -17.48 -12.90 13.00
C TYR A 123 -18.17 -13.17 11.66
N HIS A 124 -19.17 -12.35 11.30
CA HIS A 124 -19.88 -12.43 10.02
C HIS A 124 -19.41 -11.39 8.98
N ARG A 125 -18.17 -10.91 9.07
CA ARG A 125 -17.63 -9.81 8.25
C ARG A 125 -17.81 -10.02 6.75
N GLY A 126 -17.66 -11.25 6.24
CA GLY A 126 -17.91 -11.57 4.83
C GLY A 126 -19.36 -11.40 4.40
N ILE A 127 -20.32 -11.71 5.27
CA ILE A 127 -21.75 -11.49 5.01
C ILE A 127 -22.05 -9.99 5.06
N PHE A 128 -21.53 -9.27 6.06
CA PHE A 128 -21.69 -7.82 6.16
C PHE A 128 -21.08 -7.08 4.95
N ALA A 129 -19.88 -7.47 4.53
CA ALA A 129 -19.20 -6.93 3.35
C ALA A 129 -19.99 -7.23 2.06
N THR A 130 -20.56 -8.43 1.93
CA THR A 130 -21.40 -8.81 0.79
C THR A 130 -22.72 -8.03 0.74
N VAL A 131 -23.42 -7.88 1.87
CA VAL A 131 -24.80 -7.36 1.92
C VAL A 131 -24.85 -5.83 2.01
N PHE A 132 -23.83 -5.19 2.58
CA PHE A 132 -23.81 -3.73 2.77
C PHE A 132 -22.65 -3.04 2.05
N VAL A 133 -21.41 -3.53 2.21
CA VAL A 133 -20.23 -2.81 1.69
C VAL A 133 -20.09 -2.91 0.18
N ALA A 134 -20.35 -4.07 -0.43
CA ALA A 134 -20.31 -4.23 -1.89
C ALA A 134 -21.41 -3.41 -2.60
N PRO A 135 -22.70 -3.45 -2.21
CA PRO A 135 -23.72 -2.55 -2.77
C PRO A 135 -23.40 -1.07 -2.58
N ALA A 136 -22.86 -0.67 -1.42
CA ALA A 136 -22.41 0.71 -1.20
C ALA A 136 -21.21 1.08 -2.10
N SER A 137 -20.36 0.11 -2.43
CA SER A 137 -19.23 0.29 -3.37
C SER A 137 -19.73 0.50 -4.79
N VAL A 138 -20.70 -0.29 -5.26
CA VAL A 138 -21.34 -0.09 -6.58
C VAL A 138 -22.05 1.27 -6.65
N ALA A 139 -22.73 1.69 -5.57
CA ALA A 139 -23.34 3.02 -5.51
C ALA A 139 -22.28 4.14 -5.55
N TRP A 140 -21.15 3.96 -4.87
CA TRP A 140 -20.02 4.88 -4.90
C TRP A 140 -19.36 4.95 -6.28
N ASP A 141 -19.10 3.80 -6.92
CA ASP A 141 -18.59 3.73 -8.30
C ASP A 141 -19.56 4.37 -9.31
N ALA A 142 -20.87 4.19 -9.15
CA ALA A 142 -21.86 4.85 -9.99
C ALA A 142 -21.85 6.39 -9.80
N VAL A 143 -21.67 6.88 -8.57
CA VAL A 143 -21.54 8.32 -8.27
C VAL A 143 -20.21 8.88 -8.78
N GLU A 144 -19.10 8.15 -8.64
CA GLU A 144 -17.79 8.57 -9.19
C GLU A 144 -17.80 8.57 -10.72
N ALA A 145 -18.37 7.54 -11.35
CA ALA A 145 -18.53 7.47 -12.81
C ALA A 145 -19.44 8.59 -13.34
N LEU A 146 -20.53 8.93 -12.63
CA LEU A 146 -21.39 10.07 -12.96
C LEU A 146 -20.65 11.40 -12.80
N ARG A 147 -19.91 11.58 -11.69
CA ARG A 147 -19.13 12.79 -11.41
C ARG A 147 -18.01 13.00 -12.43
N ASP A 148 -17.36 11.93 -12.87
CA ASP A 148 -16.31 12.00 -13.87
C ASP A 148 -16.89 12.17 -15.30
N TRP A 149 -18.05 11.58 -15.61
CA TRP A 149 -18.78 11.89 -16.85
C TRP A 149 -19.27 13.35 -16.91
N MET A 150 -19.84 13.88 -15.82
CA MET A 150 -20.22 15.30 -15.71
C MET A 150 -19.01 16.23 -15.88
N TYR A 151 -17.85 15.84 -15.35
CA TYR A 151 -16.60 16.57 -15.49
C TYR A 151 -16.07 16.50 -16.93
N ASP A 152 -16.11 15.34 -17.58
CA ASP A 152 -15.69 15.15 -18.97
C ASP A 152 -16.64 15.82 -19.98
N LEU A 153 -17.89 16.13 -19.59
CA LEU A 153 -18.79 17.03 -20.33
C LEU A 153 -18.48 18.52 -20.15
N GLN A 154 -17.89 18.92 -19.01
CA GLN A 154 -17.56 20.32 -18.71
C GLN A 154 -16.16 20.72 -19.19
N MET A 155 -15.25 19.76 -19.32
CA MET A 155 -13.88 19.99 -19.79
C MET A 155 -13.82 19.99 -21.32
N PRO A 156 -12.99 20.86 -21.95
CA PRO A 156 -12.70 20.79 -23.38
C PRO A 156 -12.17 19.40 -23.78
N PRO A 157 -12.27 18.96 -25.05
CA PRO A 157 -11.65 17.71 -25.50
C PRO A 157 -10.14 17.68 -25.22
N VAL A 158 -9.53 16.50 -25.00
CA VAL A 158 -8.08 16.36 -24.69
C VAL A 158 -7.16 16.86 -25.83
N GLY A 159 -7.70 17.13 -27.03
CA GLY A 159 -6.98 17.80 -28.11
C GLY A 159 -6.92 19.33 -28.00
N ASP A 160 -7.75 19.95 -27.17
CA ASP A 160 -7.72 21.39 -26.90
C ASP A 160 -6.74 21.70 -25.76
N VAL A 161 -5.47 21.54 -26.09
CA VAL A 161 -4.34 21.64 -25.13
C VAL A 161 -4.24 23.04 -24.54
N SER A 162 -4.51 24.09 -25.32
CA SER A 162 -4.41 25.49 -24.86
C SER A 162 -5.42 25.77 -23.73
N VAL A 163 -6.70 25.50 -23.95
CA VAL A 163 -7.74 25.76 -22.95
C VAL A 163 -7.59 24.82 -21.75
N ARG A 164 -7.14 23.57 -21.94
CA ARG A 164 -6.82 22.67 -20.82
C ARG A 164 -5.65 23.17 -19.97
N ARG A 165 -4.58 23.70 -20.57
CA ARG A 165 -3.46 24.32 -19.85
C ARG A 165 -3.90 25.58 -19.09
N GLU A 166 -4.79 26.40 -19.64
CA GLU A 166 -5.36 27.57 -18.94
C GLU A 166 -6.22 27.17 -17.73
N ILE A 167 -7.12 26.20 -17.89
CA ILE A 167 -7.93 25.65 -16.79
C ILE A 167 -7.04 25.06 -15.69
N HIS A 168 -5.98 24.35 -16.09
CA HIS A 168 -4.99 23.80 -15.17
C HIS A 168 -4.25 24.90 -14.39
N ALA A 169 -3.71 25.91 -15.08
CA ALA A 169 -3.04 27.06 -14.43
C ALA A 169 -3.96 27.80 -13.45
N ALA A 170 -5.23 27.98 -13.79
CA ALA A 170 -6.23 28.58 -12.90
C ALA A 170 -6.43 27.75 -11.61
N ARG A 171 -6.31 26.42 -11.66
CA ARG A 171 -6.34 25.54 -10.48
C ARG A 171 -5.05 25.59 -9.67
N VAL A 172 -3.88 25.71 -10.32
CA VAL A 172 -2.60 25.92 -9.62
C VAL A 172 -2.65 27.21 -8.78
N VAL A 173 -3.26 28.28 -9.31
CA VAL A 173 -3.51 29.51 -8.54
C VAL A 173 -4.44 29.27 -7.33
N GLN A 174 -5.42 28.36 -7.40
CA GLN A 174 -6.22 27.98 -6.23
C GLN A 174 -5.37 27.26 -5.17
N VAL A 175 -4.41 26.41 -5.56
CA VAL A 175 -3.47 25.74 -4.63
C VAL A 175 -2.54 26.77 -3.98
N GLN A 176 -1.97 27.70 -4.75
CA GLN A 176 -1.17 28.81 -4.22
C GLN A 176 -1.97 29.65 -3.22
N ARG A 177 -3.25 29.94 -3.50
CA ARG A 177 -4.10 30.74 -2.60
C ARG A 177 -4.37 30.00 -1.29
N GLN A 178 -4.73 28.71 -1.32
CA GLN A 178 -4.91 27.89 -0.12
C GLN A 178 -3.68 27.89 0.79
N ILE A 179 -2.47 27.76 0.21
CA ILE A 179 -1.21 27.78 0.98
C ILE A 179 -1.05 29.14 1.70
N ARG A 180 -1.27 30.25 0.98
CA ARG A 180 -1.18 31.61 1.56
C ARG A 180 -2.25 31.86 2.62
N GLU A 181 -3.48 31.41 2.39
CA GLU A 181 -4.61 31.50 3.35
C GLU A 181 -4.31 30.71 4.64
N LEU A 182 -3.78 29.49 4.53
CA LEU A 182 -3.40 28.67 5.68
C LEU A 182 -2.24 29.28 6.48
N VAL A 183 -1.19 29.75 5.80
CA VAL A 183 -0.02 30.35 6.47
C VAL A 183 -0.40 31.68 7.13
N ALA A 184 -1.20 32.53 6.47
CA ALA A 184 -1.73 33.77 7.07
C ALA A 184 -2.69 33.48 8.24
N GLY A 185 -3.42 32.37 8.19
CA GLY A 185 -4.22 31.83 9.30
C GLY A 185 -3.42 31.20 10.43
N GLY A 186 -2.08 31.24 10.40
CA GLY A 186 -1.21 30.75 11.47
C GLY A 186 -0.88 29.24 11.41
N ALA A 187 -1.08 28.57 10.26
CA ALA A 187 -0.73 27.16 10.12
C ALA A 187 0.79 26.93 10.24
N THR A 188 1.22 26.32 11.35
CA THR A 188 2.63 26.00 11.62
C THR A 188 3.16 24.81 10.82
N ARG A 189 2.26 23.97 10.29
CA ARG A 189 2.57 22.81 9.44
C ARG A 189 1.52 22.66 8.35
N LEU A 190 1.93 22.19 7.17
CA LEU A 190 1.09 21.92 6.01
C LEU A 190 1.17 20.45 5.57
N CYS A 191 0.10 19.94 4.98
CA CYS A 191 0.07 18.62 4.33
C CYS A 191 -1.02 18.53 3.25
N THR A 192 -1.10 17.42 2.52
CA THR A 192 -2.16 17.21 1.52
C THR A 192 -3.51 16.93 2.19
N ALA A 193 -4.57 17.64 1.78
CA ALA A 193 -5.92 17.51 2.35
C ALA A 193 -6.60 16.15 2.11
N ARG A 194 -6.09 15.32 1.17
CA ARG A 194 -6.69 14.03 0.77
C ARG A 194 -7.05 13.19 2.02
N PRO A 195 -8.33 12.85 2.25
CA PRO A 195 -8.76 12.07 3.39
C PRO A 195 -8.03 10.72 3.50
N GLY A 196 -7.73 10.28 4.72
CA GLY A 196 -6.98 9.05 4.98
C GLY A 196 -7.63 7.79 4.42
N PHE A 197 -8.97 7.72 4.41
CA PHE A 197 -9.70 6.59 3.84
C PHE A 197 -9.57 6.50 2.30
N LEU A 198 -9.23 7.58 1.61
CA LEU A 198 -8.94 7.58 0.17
C LEU A 198 -7.47 7.21 -0.15
N ALA A 199 -6.63 6.91 0.84
CA ALA A 199 -5.28 6.40 0.61
C ALA A 199 -5.28 4.86 0.58
N MET A 200 -4.51 4.25 -0.33
CA MET A 200 -4.34 2.79 -0.38
C MET A 200 -3.51 2.29 0.82
N SER A 201 -2.53 3.08 1.26
CA SER A 201 -1.79 2.89 2.52
C SER A 201 -2.70 2.59 3.72
N MET A 202 -2.31 1.60 4.54
CA MET A 202 -2.97 1.25 5.80
C MET A 202 -2.83 2.34 6.89
N LYS A 203 -1.92 3.31 6.69
CA LYS A 203 -1.49 4.25 7.73
C LYS A 203 -2.57 5.21 8.21
N ALA A 204 -2.79 5.20 9.53
CA ALA A 204 -3.50 6.27 10.23
C ALA A 204 -2.68 7.58 10.19
N GLY A 205 -3.04 8.48 9.27
CA GLY A 205 -2.47 9.83 9.18
C GLY A 205 -3.15 10.83 10.13
N THR A 206 -3.01 10.61 11.44
CA THR A 206 -3.63 11.44 12.50
C THR A 206 -3.16 12.89 12.49
N TYR A 207 -1.91 13.16 12.09
CA TYR A 207 -1.39 14.51 11.83
C TYR A 207 -2.31 15.41 10.98
N LYS A 208 -3.12 14.83 10.06
CA LYS A 208 -4.07 15.56 9.21
C LYS A 208 -5.22 16.24 9.97
N LYS A 209 -5.40 15.93 11.26
CA LYS A 209 -6.35 16.62 12.15
C LYS A 209 -5.84 17.97 12.66
N HIS A 210 -4.53 18.22 12.54
CA HIS A 210 -3.84 19.32 13.25
C HIS A 210 -2.94 20.18 12.35
N TRP A 211 -2.64 19.74 11.13
CA TRP A 211 -1.86 20.49 10.13
C TRP A 211 -2.76 21.04 9.02
N GLY A 212 -2.38 22.18 8.42
CA GLY A 212 -3.13 22.80 7.34
C GLY A 212 -3.22 21.90 6.10
N GLY A 213 -4.44 21.59 5.68
CA GLY A 213 -4.69 20.70 4.54
C GLY A 213 -4.80 21.46 3.21
N VAL A 214 -3.86 21.23 2.29
CA VAL A 214 -3.85 21.77 0.93
C VAL A 214 -4.50 20.79 -0.05
N GLU A 215 -5.53 21.22 -0.76
CA GLU A 215 -6.32 20.40 -1.66
C GLU A 215 -5.70 20.27 -3.07
N VAL A 216 -4.75 19.34 -3.21
CA VAL A 216 -4.24 18.90 -4.52
C VAL A 216 -5.02 17.74 -5.14
N HIS A 217 -5.85 17.03 -4.37
CA HIS A 217 -6.47 15.78 -4.83
C HIS A 217 -7.67 15.96 -5.77
N ALA A 218 -8.22 17.18 -5.85
CA ALA A 218 -9.25 17.55 -6.81
C ALA A 218 -8.70 17.75 -8.24
N LEU A 219 -7.37 17.96 -8.36
CA LEU A 219 -6.66 17.99 -9.63
C LEU A 219 -6.59 16.56 -10.17
N ARG A 220 -7.40 16.22 -11.19
CA ARG A 220 -7.57 14.83 -11.71
C ARG A 220 -7.58 14.70 -13.22
N ASP A 221 -7.23 15.77 -13.93
CA ASP A 221 -7.31 15.82 -15.38
C ASP A 221 -6.11 15.22 -16.13
N ILE A 222 -6.34 14.93 -17.41
CA ILE A 222 -5.32 14.66 -18.42
C ILE A 222 -5.15 15.96 -19.21
N VAL A 223 -4.20 16.80 -18.79
CA VAL A 223 -4.01 18.15 -19.37
C VAL A 223 -3.68 18.07 -20.86
N GLU A 224 -2.86 17.08 -21.26
CA GLU A 224 -2.31 16.97 -22.62
C GLU A 224 -1.84 15.55 -22.94
N ILE A 225 -1.99 15.12 -24.20
CA ILE A 225 -1.38 13.88 -24.74
C ILE A 225 -0.55 14.28 -25.96
N ASP A 226 0.77 14.33 -25.83
CA ASP A 226 1.70 14.64 -26.92
C ASP A 226 2.21 13.33 -27.55
N THR A 227 1.73 13.05 -28.76
CA THR A 227 2.08 11.85 -29.53
C THR A 227 3.40 11.96 -30.28
N VAL A 228 4.03 13.15 -30.31
CA VAL A 228 5.33 13.43 -30.93
C VAL A 228 6.44 13.34 -29.88
N ARG A 229 6.29 14.00 -28.73
CA ARG A 229 7.19 13.83 -27.56
C ARG A 229 6.98 12.50 -26.83
N GLN A 230 5.90 11.78 -27.14
CA GLN A 230 5.50 10.52 -26.49
C GLN A 230 5.35 10.68 -24.97
N ILE A 231 4.59 11.71 -24.56
CA ILE A 231 4.23 11.96 -23.16
C ILE A 231 2.74 12.23 -22.97
N VAL A 232 2.29 12.10 -21.72
CA VAL A 232 1.01 12.59 -21.22
C VAL A 232 1.26 13.52 -20.03
N ARG A 233 0.71 14.73 -20.05
CA ARG A 233 0.74 15.65 -18.88
C ARG A 233 -0.53 15.44 -18.07
N VAL A 234 -0.37 15.15 -16.78
CA VAL A 234 -1.45 14.69 -15.90
C VAL A 234 -1.42 15.39 -14.55
N GLU A 235 -2.61 15.64 -14.01
CA GLU A 235 -2.78 16.13 -12.63
C GLU A 235 -2.65 14.98 -11.60
N PRO A 236 -2.16 15.24 -10.37
CA PRO A 236 -1.74 14.22 -9.39
C PRO A 236 -2.85 13.28 -8.89
N GLY A 237 -4.10 13.72 -8.90
CA GLY A 237 -5.27 12.94 -8.52
C GLY A 237 -5.84 12.08 -9.65
N CYS A 238 -5.29 12.16 -10.88
CA CYS A 238 -5.68 11.27 -11.97
C CYS A 238 -5.28 9.83 -11.61
N ASN A 239 -6.18 8.85 -11.83
CA ASN A 239 -5.97 7.45 -11.45
C ASN A 239 -5.66 6.53 -12.65
N MET A 240 -5.07 5.38 -12.37
CA MET A 240 -4.70 4.39 -13.40
C MET A 240 -5.92 3.92 -14.20
N GLY A 241 -7.10 3.90 -13.57
CA GLY A 241 -8.34 3.57 -14.23
C GLY A 241 -8.78 4.56 -15.32
N ARG A 242 -8.63 5.87 -15.07
CA ARG A 242 -8.87 6.96 -16.04
C ARG A 242 -7.77 7.01 -17.11
N LEU A 243 -6.50 6.92 -16.72
CA LEU A 243 -5.38 6.94 -17.67
C LEU A 243 -5.41 5.77 -18.65
N SER A 244 -5.53 4.53 -18.17
CA SER A 244 -5.64 3.34 -19.03
C SER A 244 -6.86 3.43 -19.96
N ARG A 245 -7.98 3.99 -19.49
CA ARG A 245 -9.21 4.15 -20.27
C ARG A 245 -9.05 5.15 -21.42
N GLU A 246 -8.36 6.28 -21.23
CA GLU A 246 -8.24 7.30 -22.28
C GLU A 246 -7.01 7.11 -23.18
N LEU A 247 -5.90 6.57 -22.67
CA LEU A 247 -4.70 6.29 -23.47
C LEU A 247 -4.93 5.10 -24.42
N ILE A 248 -5.51 3.99 -23.95
CA ILE A 248 -5.65 2.77 -24.77
C ILE A 248 -6.62 3.00 -25.94
N LYS A 249 -7.68 3.80 -25.76
CA LYS A 249 -8.56 4.28 -26.86
C LYS A 249 -7.81 4.99 -27.99
N LYS A 250 -6.65 5.59 -27.69
CA LYS A 250 -5.82 6.37 -28.61
C LYS A 250 -4.59 5.59 -29.13
N GLY A 251 -4.47 4.30 -28.78
CA GLY A 251 -3.33 3.46 -29.15
C GLY A 251 -2.07 3.69 -28.31
N TRP A 252 -2.22 4.13 -27.06
CA TRP A 252 -1.13 4.44 -26.12
C TRP A 252 -1.35 3.79 -24.74
N THR A 253 -0.26 3.60 -24.00
CA THR A 253 -0.25 3.20 -22.58
C THR A 253 0.99 3.77 -21.90
N LEU A 254 1.10 3.71 -20.58
CA LEU A 254 2.31 4.14 -19.85
C LEU A 254 3.42 3.08 -20.00
N GLU A 255 4.70 3.47 -19.83
CA GLU A 255 5.82 2.52 -19.69
C GLU A 255 5.61 1.58 -18.47
N VAL A 256 5.06 2.11 -17.38
CA VAL A 256 4.72 1.42 -16.12
C VAL A 256 3.32 1.84 -15.71
N LEU A 257 2.39 0.89 -15.53
CA LEU A 257 0.97 1.17 -15.26
C LEU A 257 0.42 0.21 -14.18
N PRO A 258 0.48 0.58 -12.89
CA PRO A 258 0.08 -0.29 -11.78
C PRO A 258 -1.37 -0.78 -11.82
N GLU A 259 -1.56 -1.97 -11.24
CA GLU A 259 -2.69 -2.90 -11.35
C GLU A 259 -4.01 -2.52 -10.68
N LEU A 260 -4.02 -1.47 -9.84
CA LEU A 260 -5.23 -1.02 -9.13
C LEU A 260 -5.83 0.24 -9.75
N ASP A 261 -7.08 0.15 -10.25
CA ASP A 261 -7.84 1.24 -10.89
C ASP A 261 -7.80 2.57 -10.10
N ASP A 262 -7.87 2.50 -8.76
CA ASP A 262 -7.89 3.65 -7.83
C ASP A 262 -6.51 4.26 -7.48
N LEU A 263 -5.39 3.69 -7.95
CA LEU A 263 -4.05 4.25 -7.72
C LEU A 263 -3.86 5.56 -8.51
N THR A 264 -3.46 6.63 -7.81
CA THR A 264 -3.32 7.97 -8.38
C THR A 264 -1.87 8.33 -8.68
N VAL A 265 -1.62 9.01 -9.80
CA VAL A 265 -0.30 9.48 -10.27
C VAL A 265 0.56 10.07 -9.15
N GLY A 266 0.03 11.07 -8.43
CA GLY A 266 0.77 11.74 -7.36
C GLY A 266 1.04 10.87 -6.14
N GLY A 267 0.29 9.78 -5.95
CA GLY A 267 0.56 8.76 -4.96
C GLY A 267 1.70 7.83 -5.37
N LEU A 268 1.74 7.43 -6.64
CA LEU A 268 2.79 6.58 -7.21
C LEU A 268 4.14 7.31 -7.26
N ILE A 269 4.15 8.60 -7.64
CA ILE A 269 5.36 9.43 -7.65
C ILE A 269 5.86 9.68 -6.21
N ASN A 270 5.00 10.23 -5.34
CA ASN A 270 5.46 10.68 -4.01
C ASN A 270 5.63 9.53 -3.01
N GLY A 271 5.03 8.36 -3.24
CA GLY A 271 5.14 7.20 -2.34
C GLY A 271 6.01 6.11 -2.95
N PHE A 272 5.36 5.16 -3.62
CA PHE A 272 5.99 4.07 -4.33
C PHE A 272 5.09 3.67 -5.51
N GLY A 273 5.68 3.22 -6.61
CA GLY A 273 4.96 2.76 -7.79
C GLY A 273 5.81 1.79 -8.60
N ILE A 274 5.37 0.52 -8.63
CA ILE A 274 5.97 -0.60 -9.34
C ILE A 274 4.87 -1.31 -10.15
N GLU A 275 5.24 -2.00 -11.21
CA GLU A 275 4.40 -2.97 -11.92
C GLU A 275 5.33 -3.96 -12.64
N THR A 276 4.81 -5.09 -13.11
CA THR A 276 5.48 -6.13 -13.92
C THR A 276 6.42 -5.65 -15.03
N SER A 277 6.22 -4.46 -15.61
CA SER A 277 7.13 -3.87 -16.61
C SER A 277 8.34 -3.15 -16.00
N SER A 278 8.42 -3.03 -14.68
CA SER A 278 9.49 -2.32 -13.98
C SER A 278 10.86 -2.99 -14.11
N HIS A 279 10.96 -4.28 -14.43
CA HIS A 279 12.23 -4.94 -14.75
C HIS A 279 12.92 -4.28 -15.97
N LYS A 280 12.12 -3.69 -16.87
CA LYS A 280 12.51 -3.06 -18.15
C LYS A 280 12.66 -1.55 -18.03
N TYR A 281 11.66 -0.87 -17.45
CA TYR A 281 11.60 0.60 -17.36
C TYR A 281 11.99 1.18 -15.99
N GLY A 282 12.15 0.33 -14.97
CA GLY A 282 12.28 0.75 -13.58
C GLY A 282 10.94 1.13 -12.95
N LEU A 283 11.00 1.81 -11.81
CA LEU A 283 9.82 2.26 -11.07
C LEU A 283 9.06 3.41 -11.78
N PHE A 284 7.80 3.62 -11.42
CA PHE A 284 6.89 4.59 -12.05
C PHE A 284 7.50 5.99 -12.20
N GLN A 285 8.21 6.49 -11.18
CA GLN A 285 8.87 7.79 -11.24
C GLN A 285 9.98 7.89 -12.32
N HIS A 286 10.61 6.79 -12.73
CA HIS A 286 11.64 6.81 -13.79
C HIS A 286 11.03 7.01 -15.19
N THR A 287 9.72 6.76 -15.34
CA THR A 287 8.96 7.04 -16.57
C THR A 287 8.50 8.50 -16.67
N CYS A 288 8.63 9.27 -15.58
CA CYS A 288 8.35 10.69 -15.53
C CYS A 288 9.52 11.49 -16.13
N THR A 289 9.21 12.59 -16.80
CA THR A 289 10.18 13.43 -17.53
C THR A 289 10.26 14.84 -16.98
N ALA A 290 9.17 15.34 -16.38
CA ALA A 290 9.12 16.61 -15.66
C ALA A 290 8.03 16.60 -14.58
N PHE A 291 8.17 17.47 -13.59
CA PHE A 291 7.17 17.76 -12.56
C PHE A 291 6.90 19.26 -12.46
N GLU A 292 5.68 19.59 -12.03
CA GLU A 292 5.29 20.93 -11.59
C GLU A 292 4.85 20.86 -10.13
N VAL A 293 5.40 21.74 -9.29
CA VAL A 293 5.27 21.67 -7.84
C VAL A 293 5.02 23.06 -7.27
N VAL A 294 3.98 23.21 -6.44
CA VAL A 294 3.79 24.41 -5.62
C VAL A 294 4.52 24.25 -4.29
N LEU A 295 5.47 25.14 -4.00
CA LEU A 295 6.22 25.14 -2.75
C LEU A 295 5.41 25.75 -1.58
N PRO A 296 5.82 25.53 -0.31
CA PRO A 296 5.16 26.16 0.86
C PRO A 296 5.22 27.70 0.90
N SER A 297 6.12 28.32 0.13
CA SER A 297 6.12 29.77 -0.13
C SER A 297 4.93 30.22 -1.00
N GLY A 298 4.26 29.29 -1.68
CA GLY A 298 3.28 29.56 -2.72
C GLY A 298 3.90 29.85 -4.09
N ASP A 299 5.18 29.57 -4.30
CA ASP A 299 5.83 29.62 -5.63
C ASP A 299 5.51 28.37 -6.45
N VAL A 300 5.33 28.51 -7.76
CA VAL A 300 5.23 27.38 -8.70
C VAL A 300 6.61 27.12 -9.28
N VAL A 301 7.14 25.91 -9.10
CA VAL A 301 8.43 25.50 -9.62
C VAL A 301 8.26 24.31 -10.55
N PHE A 302 8.78 24.46 -11.77
CA PHE A 302 8.95 23.39 -12.74
C PHE A 302 10.33 22.76 -12.58
N CYS A 303 10.41 21.43 -12.69
CA CYS A 303 11.67 20.70 -12.66
C CYS A 303 11.66 19.48 -13.61
N ASP A 304 12.81 19.25 -14.25
CA ASP A 304 13.06 18.13 -15.16
C ASP A 304 14.54 17.71 -15.06
N LYS A 305 15.03 16.93 -16.05
CA LYS A 305 16.43 16.46 -16.10
C LYS A 305 17.48 17.56 -16.32
N ASP A 306 17.08 18.74 -16.82
CA ASP A 306 17.98 19.87 -17.16
C ASP A 306 17.73 21.10 -16.27
N ASN A 307 16.52 21.25 -15.70
CA ASN A 307 16.02 22.40 -14.96
C ASN A 307 15.63 22.00 -13.53
N ASN A 308 16.15 22.68 -12.50
CA ASN A 308 15.92 22.33 -11.08
C ASN A 308 16.11 20.82 -10.81
N VAL A 309 17.19 20.27 -11.37
CA VAL A 309 17.53 18.84 -11.44
C VAL A 309 17.57 18.17 -10.06
N ASP A 310 17.93 18.92 -9.03
CA ASP A 310 17.91 18.51 -7.63
C ASP A 310 16.49 18.34 -7.07
N LEU A 311 15.57 19.25 -7.41
CA LEU A 311 14.14 19.12 -7.09
C LEU A 311 13.50 17.95 -7.86
N PHE A 312 13.81 17.82 -9.16
CA PHE A 312 13.27 16.72 -9.99
C PHE A 312 13.60 15.34 -9.42
N ALA A 313 14.84 15.14 -8.96
CA ALA A 313 15.26 13.89 -8.34
C ALA A 313 14.66 13.62 -6.96
N THR A 314 14.30 14.66 -6.20
CA THR A 314 13.89 14.52 -4.78
C THR A 314 12.39 14.50 -4.56
N ILE A 315 11.57 14.90 -5.54
CA ILE A 315 10.11 14.79 -5.48
C ILE A 315 9.61 13.33 -5.35
N PRO A 316 10.16 12.35 -6.08
CA PRO A 316 9.83 10.95 -5.86
C PRO A 316 10.15 10.47 -4.45
N TRP A 317 9.33 9.56 -3.90
CA TRP A 317 9.40 9.09 -2.50
C TRP A 317 9.29 10.19 -1.42
N SER A 318 9.11 11.47 -1.78
CA SER A 318 9.07 12.58 -0.81
C SER A 318 7.83 12.61 0.08
N HIS A 319 6.82 11.78 -0.20
CA HIS A 319 5.47 11.81 0.37
C HIS A 319 4.81 13.21 0.34
N GLY A 320 5.24 14.13 -0.53
CA GLY A 320 4.85 15.54 -0.47
C GLY A 320 5.35 16.21 0.80
N THR A 321 6.66 16.14 1.05
CA THR A 321 7.39 16.87 2.13
C THR A 321 8.35 17.92 1.59
N ILE A 322 8.43 18.08 0.26
CA ILE A 322 9.17 19.17 -0.39
C ILE A 322 8.20 20.20 -0.96
N GLY A 323 7.11 19.74 -1.58
CA GLY A 323 6.06 20.61 -2.08
C GLY A 323 4.83 19.83 -2.54
N PHE A 324 3.90 20.56 -3.13
CA PHE A 324 2.61 20.09 -3.60
C PHE A 324 2.67 19.88 -5.12
N LEU A 325 2.91 18.64 -5.55
CA LEU A 325 2.86 18.25 -6.96
C LEU A 325 1.50 18.65 -7.57
N THR A 326 1.51 19.40 -8.67
CA THR A 326 0.32 19.84 -9.42
C THR A 326 0.22 19.22 -10.81
N ALA A 327 1.35 18.89 -11.45
CA ALA A 327 1.37 18.09 -12.67
C ALA A 327 2.63 17.24 -12.83
N ALA A 328 2.55 16.21 -13.67
CA ALA A 328 3.68 15.41 -14.13
C ALA A 328 3.59 15.13 -15.63
N ASP A 329 4.72 15.18 -16.34
CA ASP A 329 4.86 14.74 -17.74
C ASP A 329 5.37 13.29 -17.74
N ILE A 330 4.53 12.31 -18.07
CA ILE A 330 4.83 10.87 -18.00
C ILE A 330 4.93 10.29 -19.41
N LYS A 331 5.94 9.45 -19.69
CA LYS A 331 6.09 8.80 -20.99
C LYS A 331 4.94 7.84 -21.34
N ILE A 332 4.65 7.75 -22.64
CA ILE A 332 3.70 6.80 -23.21
C ILE A 332 4.33 5.96 -24.33
N VAL A 333 4.02 4.66 -24.34
CA VAL A 333 4.40 3.70 -25.38
C VAL A 333 3.17 3.25 -26.16
N ARG A 334 3.36 2.64 -27.33
CA ARG A 334 2.26 2.13 -28.15
C ARG A 334 1.55 0.97 -27.44
N ALA A 335 0.25 1.12 -27.21
CA ALA A 335 -0.59 0.04 -26.73
C ALA A 335 -0.90 -0.94 -27.88
N LYS A 336 -0.90 -2.23 -27.56
CA LYS A 336 -1.44 -3.29 -28.42
C LYS A 336 -2.71 -3.88 -27.79
N PRO A 337 -3.62 -4.52 -28.54
CA PRO A 337 -4.92 -4.93 -27.99
C PRO A 337 -4.82 -6.05 -26.94
N TYR A 338 -3.77 -6.89 -27.00
CA TYR A 338 -3.60 -8.05 -26.13
C TYR A 338 -2.21 -8.16 -25.53
N VAL A 339 -2.11 -8.89 -24.42
CA VAL A 339 -0.88 -9.45 -23.85
C VAL A 339 -0.95 -10.96 -24.01
N ARG A 340 0.05 -11.55 -24.69
CA ARG A 340 0.30 -12.99 -24.63
C ARG A 340 0.96 -13.26 -23.28
N MET A 341 0.24 -13.95 -22.40
CA MET A 341 0.73 -14.37 -21.08
C MET A 341 1.11 -15.85 -21.13
N GLU A 342 2.29 -16.18 -20.61
CA GLU A 342 2.77 -17.54 -20.43
C GLU A 342 2.96 -17.87 -18.95
N TYR A 343 2.48 -19.03 -18.52
CA TYR A 343 2.46 -19.45 -17.12
C TYR A 343 3.42 -20.63 -16.91
N HIS A 344 4.41 -20.42 -16.04
CA HIS A 344 5.49 -21.35 -15.72
C HIS A 344 5.29 -21.88 -14.28
N PRO A 345 4.62 -23.03 -14.07
CA PRO A 345 4.33 -23.55 -12.73
C PRO A 345 5.55 -24.26 -12.13
N CYS A 346 6.16 -23.63 -11.13
CA CYS A 346 7.36 -24.06 -10.42
C CYS A 346 7.01 -24.86 -9.14
N ARG A 347 7.83 -25.87 -8.81
CA ARG A 347 7.60 -26.87 -7.74
C ARG A 347 8.75 -27.01 -6.74
N THR A 348 9.79 -26.19 -6.85
CA THR A 348 10.79 -26.00 -5.78
C THR A 348 11.17 -24.53 -5.69
N GLN A 349 11.54 -24.04 -4.49
CA GLN A 349 11.97 -22.64 -4.31
C GLN A 349 13.12 -22.24 -5.27
N ALA A 350 14.04 -23.17 -5.55
CA ALA A 350 15.15 -22.95 -6.47
C ALA A 350 14.73 -22.90 -7.95
N GLU A 351 13.60 -23.52 -8.32
CA GLU A 351 13.01 -23.40 -9.65
C GLU A 351 12.29 -22.06 -9.81
N CYS A 352 11.51 -21.62 -8.80
CA CYS A 352 10.86 -20.31 -8.75
C CYS A 352 11.89 -19.19 -8.97
N VAL A 353 12.88 -19.09 -8.08
CA VAL A 353 13.93 -18.05 -8.10
C VAL A 353 14.66 -18.02 -9.45
N ARG A 354 15.07 -19.18 -9.97
CA ARG A 354 15.80 -19.25 -11.25
C ARG A 354 14.95 -18.79 -12.43
N VAL A 355 13.73 -19.33 -12.59
CA VAL A 355 12.87 -19.00 -13.74
C VAL A 355 12.41 -17.54 -13.68
N PHE A 356 12.13 -17.04 -12.48
CA PHE A 356 11.80 -15.64 -12.25
C PHE A 356 12.98 -14.71 -12.57
N GLU A 357 14.20 -15.03 -12.14
CA GLU A 357 15.40 -14.25 -12.45
C GLU A 357 15.74 -14.26 -13.95
N GLU A 358 15.72 -15.44 -14.58
CA GLU A 358 15.93 -15.60 -16.04
C GLU A 358 14.94 -14.74 -16.84
N ALA A 359 13.64 -14.79 -16.50
CA ALA A 359 12.62 -13.97 -17.14
C ALA A 359 12.81 -12.47 -16.87
N SER A 360 13.16 -12.09 -15.64
CA SER A 360 13.34 -10.69 -15.22
C SER A 360 14.56 -10.01 -15.86
N ARG A 361 15.57 -10.79 -16.27
CA ARG A 361 16.76 -10.27 -16.97
C ARG A 361 16.56 -10.15 -18.49
N ASP A 362 15.55 -10.81 -19.09
CA ASP A 362 15.21 -10.69 -20.53
C ASP A 362 14.35 -9.44 -20.84
N ASN A 363 14.98 -8.39 -21.38
CA ASN A 363 14.31 -7.18 -21.88
C ASN A 363 13.36 -7.42 -23.07
N GLY A 364 13.43 -8.60 -23.70
CA GLY A 364 12.49 -9.06 -24.71
C GLY A 364 11.12 -9.42 -24.14
N ASN A 365 10.97 -9.55 -22.82
CA ASN A 365 9.69 -9.56 -22.14
C ASN A 365 9.16 -8.12 -22.00
N ASP A 366 7.84 -7.93 -21.94
CA ASP A 366 7.23 -6.64 -21.58
C ASP A 366 6.80 -6.61 -20.12
N PHE A 367 6.43 -7.76 -19.58
CA PHE A 367 5.90 -7.94 -18.23
C PHE A 367 6.44 -9.23 -17.60
N VAL A 368 6.84 -9.17 -16.33
CA VAL A 368 7.21 -10.36 -15.52
C VAL A 368 6.67 -10.18 -14.10
N GLU A 369 6.05 -11.20 -13.53
CA GLU A 369 5.73 -11.33 -12.09
C GLU A 369 5.77 -12.81 -11.68
N GLU A 370 5.89 -13.10 -10.39
CA GLU A 370 5.56 -14.42 -9.84
C GLU A 370 4.54 -14.29 -8.70
N LEU A 371 3.65 -15.28 -8.60
CA LEU A 371 2.86 -15.54 -7.41
C LEU A 371 3.35 -16.83 -6.75
N MET A 372 3.93 -16.73 -5.56
CA MET A 372 4.28 -17.89 -4.74
C MET A 372 3.11 -18.25 -3.82
N TYR A 373 2.78 -19.54 -3.72
CA TYR A 373 1.65 -20.07 -2.94
C TYR A 373 2.09 -20.88 -1.72
N THR A 374 3.35 -21.32 -1.71
CA THR A 374 4.04 -21.89 -0.54
C THR A 374 5.51 -21.45 -0.59
N LYS A 375 6.35 -21.97 0.32
CA LYS A 375 7.81 -21.77 0.25
C LYS A 375 8.43 -22.28 -1.04
N ASP A 376 7.86 -23.36 -1.59
CA ASP A 376 8.45 -24.15 -2.67
C ASP A 376 7.64 -24.16 -3.97
N THR A 377 6.44 -23.59 -3.98
CA THR A 377 5.56 -23.59 -5.16
C THR A 377 5.11 -22.20 -5.54
N GLY A 378 5.20 -21.90 -6.84
CA GLY A 378 4.87 -20.60 -7.41
C GLY A 378 4.62 -20.69 -8.91
N VAL A 379 4.12 -19.61 -9.49
CA VAL A 379 3.89 -19.51 -10.93
C VAL A 379 4.49 -18.21 -11.44
N VAL A 380 5.61 -18.33 -12.15
CA VAL A 380 6.20 -17.22 -12.90
C VAL A 380 5.33 -16.95 -14.14
N MET A 381 5.06 -15.67 -14.41
CA MET A 381 4.19 -15.19 -15.45
C MET A 381 4.96 -14.23 -16.36
N VAL A 382 5.00 -14.56 -17.65
CA VAL A 382 5.78 -13.82 -18.64
C VAL A 382 4.85 -13.27 -19.73
N GLY A 383 4.76 -11.95 -19.82
CA GLY A 383 3.89 -11.22 -20.73
C GLY A 383 4.63 -10.51 -21.86
N LYS A 384 4.09 -10.58 -23.08
CA LYS A 384 4.52 -9.78 -24.23
C LYS A 384 3.30 -9.16 -24.92
N MET A 385 3.37 -7.88 -25.31
CA MET A 385 2.28 -7.17 -25.99
C MET A 385 2.17 -7.62 -27.46
N VAL A 386 0.97 -8.04 -27.87
CA VAL A 386 0.71 -8.60 -29.21
C VAL A 386 -0.52 -7.98 -29.88
N ASP A 387 -0.41 -7.78 -31.19
CA ASP A 387 -1.37 -7.03 -32.00
C ASP A 387 -2.62 -7.85 -32.33
N ALA A 388 -2.48 -9.18 -32.39
CA ALA A 388 -3.55 -10.12 -32.70
C ALA A 388 -3.37 -11.45 -31.94
N VAL A 389 -4.47 -12.19 -31.80
CA VAL A 389 -4.49 -13.54 -31.23
C VAL A 389 -4.35 -14.56 -32.38
N PRO A 390 -3.40 -15.51 -32.31
CA PRO A 390 -3.25 -16.52 -33.35
C PRO A 390 -4.44 -17.48 -33.40
N ARG A 391 -4.68 -18.11 -34.56
CA ARG A 391 -5.79 -19.07 -34.73
C ARG A 391 -5.67 -20.22 -33.74
N GLY A 392 -6.65 -20.35 -32.84
CA GLY A 392 -6.66 -21.34 -31.76
C GLY A 392 -6.13 -20.84 -30.41
N GLY A 393 -5.68 -19.57 -30.30
CA GLY A 393 -5.27 -18.97 -29.04
C GLY A 393 -6.44 -18.69 -28.09
N THR A 394 -6.27 -19.03 -26.81
CA THR A 394 -7.29 -18.84 -25.76
C THR A 394 -7.36 -17.39 -25.30
N VAL A 395 -8.49 -16.70 -25.53
CA VAL A 395 -8.69 -15.32 -25.05
C VAL A 395 -9.29 -15.32 -23.64
N ASN A 396 -8.55 -14.79 -22.67
CA ASN A 396 -8.96 -14.76 -21.26
C ASN A 396 -9.28 -13.31 -20.80
N VAL A 397 -10.51 -12.87 -21.06
CA VAL A 397 -11.07 -11.60 -20.52
C VAL A 397 -11.30 -11.72 -19.01
N LEU A 398 -10.47 -11.11 -18.17
CA LEU A 398 -10.45 -11.27 -16.70
C LEU A 398 -11.57 -10.51 -15.97
N SER A 399 -12.05 -9.40 -16.54
CA SER A 399 -13.08 -8.50 -16.01
C SER A 399 -14.49 -9.13 -15.90
N ARG A 400 -14.71 -10.32 -16.46
CA ARG A 400 -16.01 -11.02 -16.35
C ARG A 400 -16.26 -11.46 -14.90
N TRP A 401 -17.27 -10.88 -14.25
CA TRP A 401 -17.58 -11.05 -12.82
C TRP A 401 -17.61 -12.52 -12.33
N TYR A 402 -18.09 -13.44 -13.17
CA TYR A 402 -18.21 -14.86 -12.84
C TYR A 402 -16.91 -15.67 -12.87
N LYS A 403 -15.80 -15.12 -13.39
CA LYS A 403 -14.50 -15.81 -13.42
C LYS A 403 -13.85 -15.88 -12.03
N PRO A 404 -13.00 -16.89 -11.75
CA PRO A 404 -12.18 -16.91 -10.54
C PRO A 404 -11.38 -15.61 -10.36
N TRP A 405 -10.99 -15.27 -9.13
CA TRP A 405 -10.01 -14.22 -8.88
C TRP A 405 -8.66 -14.56 -9.53
N PHE A 406 -7.91 -13.55 -10.00
CA PHE A 406 -6.73 -13.77 -10.84
C PHE A 406 -5.70 -14.69 -10.17
N PHE A 407 -5.33 -14.43 -8.92
CA PHE A 407 -4.41 -15.29 -8.16
C PHE A 407 -4.88 -16.75 -8.04
N THR A 408 -6.19 -17.03 -8.06
CA THR A 408 -6.72 -18.41 -8.01
C THR A 408 -6.81 -19.07 -9.38
N HIS A 409 -6.95 -18.28 -10.45
CA HIS A 409 -6.77 -18.75 -11.82
C HIS A 409 -5.31 -19.16 -12.06
N VAL A 410 -4.37 -18.30 -11.65
CA VAL A 410 -2.93 -18.57 -11.72
C VAL A 410 -2.54 -19.82 -10.91
N ALA A 411 -3.05 -19.96 -9.68
CA ALA A 411 -2.83 -21.15 -8.84
C ALA A 411 -3.25 -22.46 -9.54
N SER A 412 -4.24 -22.41 -10.43
CA SER A 412 -4.74 -23.61 -11.11
C SER A 412 -3.69 -24.25 -12.04
N PHE A 413 -2.70 -23.49 -12.52
CA PHE A 413 -1.63 -24.00 -13.38
C PHE A 413 -0.65 -24.93 -12.65
N LEU A 414 -0.55 -24.85 -11.31
CA LEU A 414 0.22 -25.80 -10.50
C LEU A 414 -0.32 -27.24 -10.61
N ASN A 415 -1.63 -27.40 -10.85
CA ASN A 415 -2.28 -28.71 -10.99
C ASN A 415 -1.98 -29.38 -12.35
N ARG A 416 -1.28 -28.71 -13.28
CA ARG A 416 -0.84 -29.33 -14.54
C ARG A 416 0.27 -30.36 -14.25
N PRO A 417 0.27 -31.52 -14.94
CA PRO A 417 1.36 -32.48 -14.82
C PRO A 417 2.71 -31.86 -15.18
N ALA A 418 3.76 -32.24 -14.45
CA ALA A 418 5.13 -31.85 -14.77
C ALA A 418 5.52 -32.34 -16.17
N GLY A 419 6.35 -31.57 -16.88
CA GLY A 419 6.72 -31.84 -18.28
C GLY A 419 5.64 -31.52 -19.31
N THR A 420 4.44 -31.05 -18.92
CA THR A 420 3.53 -30.43 -19.89
C THR A 420 4.05 -29.05 -20.30
N PRO A 421 3.89 -28.63 -21.57
CA PRO A 421 4.24 -27.28 -22.00
C PRO A 421 3.51 -26.22 -21.16
N ASN A 422 4.13 -25.05 -21.00
CA ASN A 422 3.55 -23.89 -20.33
C ASN A 422 2.16 -23.55 -20.90
N ALA A 423 1.26 -23.08 -20.04
CA ALA A 423 -0.03 -22.57 -20.52
C ALA A 423 0.16 -21.18 -21.15
N VAL A 424 -0.53 -20.91 -22.25
CA VAL A 424 -0.51 -19.59 -22.92
C VAL A 424 -1.94 -19.08 -23.08
N GLU A 425 -2.18 -17.85 -22.62
CA GLU A 425 -3.45 -17.15 -22.77
C GLU A 425 -3.24 -15.75 -23.35
N TYR A 426 -4.30 -15.19 -23.94
CA TYR A 426 -4.30 -13.86 -24.52
C TYR A 426 -5.27 -12.97 -23.73
N LEU A 427 -4.69 -12.10 -22.90
CA LEU A 427 -5.41 -11.16 -22.04
C LEU A 427 -5.61 -9.86 -22.81
N PRO A 428 -6.81 -9.27 -22.91
CA PRO A 428 -6.93 -7.90 -23.41
C PRO A 428 -6.10 -6.94 -22.56
N LEU A 429 -5.44 -5.94 -23.16
CA LEU A 429 -4.43 -5.14 -22.45
C LEU A 429 -4.98 -4.47 -21.16
N ARG A 430 -6.21 -3.92 -21.19
CA ARG A 430 -6.83 -3.34 -19.99
C ARG A 430 -7.22 -4.39 -18.94
N ASP A 431 -7.66 -5.58 -19.36
CA ASP A 431 -7.91 -6.70 -18.44
C ASP A 431 -6.62 -7.17 -17.76
N TYR A 432 -5.49 -7.13 -18.47
CA TYR A 432 -4.19 -7.48 -17.90
C TYR A 432 -3.72 -6.45 -16.87
N TYR A 433 -3.73 -5.15 -17.17
CA TYR A 433 -3.35 -4.13 -16.18
C TYR A 433 -4.19 -4.29 -14.91
N HIS A 434 -5.51 -4.26 -15.01
CA HIS A 434 -6.40 -4.28 -13.82
C HIS A 434 -6.67 -5.69 -13.25
N ARG A 435 -5.79 -6.67 -13.51
CA ARG A 435 -5.93 -8.08 -13.12
C ARG A 435 -6.14 -8.30 -11.62
N HIS A 436 -5.45 -7.50 -10.79
CA HIS A 436 -5.50 -7.61 -9.32
C HIS A 436 -6.59 -6.74 -8.69
N THR A 437 -7.14 -5.73 -9.39
CA THR A 437 -8.18 -4.80 -8.87
C THR A 437 -9.36 -5.53 -8.23
N ARG A 438 -9.93 -6.54 -8.91
CA ARG A 438 -11.15 -7.24 -8.44
C ARG A 438 -10.93 -8.07 -7.16
N SER A 439 -9.70 -8.48 -6.86
CA SER A 439 -9.39 -9.26 -5.65
C SER A 439 -8.50 -8.54 -4.63
N ILE A 440 -8.10 -7.30 -4.90
CA ILE A 440 -7.14 -6.52 -4.10
C ILE A 440 -5.89 -7.40 -3.87
N PHE A 441 -5.25 -7.78 -4.99
CA PHE A 441 -4.39 -8.95 -5.12
C PHE A 441 -5.12 -10.24 -4.69
N TRP A 442 -5.19 -10.51 -3.39
CA TRP A 442 -5.99 -11.57 -2.77
C TRP A 442 -6.62 -11.18 -1.43
N GLU A 443 -6.41 -9.96 -0.91
CA GLU A 443 -6.92 -9.54 0.42
C GLU A 443 -8.44 -9.70 0.57
N ILE A 444 -9.19 -9.69 -0.55
CA ILE A 444 -10.62 -9.97 -0.55
C ILE A 444 -10.97 -11.35 0.05
N GLN A 445 -10.04 -12.33 0.05
CA GLN A 445 -10.26 -13.65 0.63
C GLN A 445 -10.40 -13.60 2.16
N ASP A 446 -9.67 -12.69 2.83
CA ASP A 446 -9.69 -12.54 4.29
C ASP A 446 -10.90 -11.67 4.73
N ILE A 447 -11.56 -11.00 3.77
CA ILE A 447 -12.77 -10.22 3.98
C ILE A 447 -14.02 -11.05 3.65
N VAL A 448 -14.02 -11.76 2.51
CA VAL A 448 -15.14 -12.57 1.99
C VAL A 448 -14.62 -13.95 1.54
N PRO A 449 -14.34 -14.90 2.46
CA PRO A 449 -13.71 -16.19 2.12
C PRO A 449 -14.48 -17.03 1.10
N PHE A 450 -15.81 -16.92 1.08
CA PHE A 450 -16.69 -17.61 0.13
C PHE A 450 -16.83 -16.91 -1.23
N GLY A 451 -16.21 -15.74 -1.42
CA GLY A 451 -16.38 -14.87 -2.60
C GLY A 451 -15.92 -15.49 -3.93
N ASN A 452 -15.04 -16.51 -3.89
CA ASN A 452 -14.57 -17.21 -5.08
C ASN A 452 -15.33 -18.52 -5.37
N THR A 453 -16.33 -18.87 -4.57
CA THR A 453 -17.20 -20.02 -4.84
C THR A 453 -18.00 -19.81 -6.13
N TRP A 454 -18.42 -20.90 -6.79
CA TRP A 454 -19.15 -20.80 -8.06
C TRP A 454 -20.48 -20.04 -7.89
N TRP A 455 -21.24 -20.32 -6.83
CA TRP A 455 -22.54 -19.69 -6.60
C TRP A 455 -22.40 -18.19 -6.32
N TYR A 456 -21.41 -17.79 -5.52
CA TYR A 456 -21.15 -16.36 -5.27
C TYR A 456 -20.75 -15.67 -6.58
N ARG A 457 -19.86 -16.28 -7.35
CA ARG A 457 -19.40 -15.70 -8.63
C ARG A 457 -20.51 -15.54 -9.67
N TYR A 458 -21.47 -16.45 -9.75
CA TYR A 458 -22.58 -16.33 -10.69
C TYR A 458 -23.71 -15.41 -10.20
N PHE A 459 -24.08 -15.47 -8.90
CA PHE A 459 -25.28 -14.77 -8.38
C PHE A 459 -25.00 -13.47 -7.63
N VAL A 460 -23.76 -13.22 -7.18
CA VAL A 460 -23.43 -12.13 -6.25
C VAL A 460 -22.26 -11.25 -6.72
N ALA A 461 -21.20 -11.81 -7.32
CA ALA A 461 -20.00 -11.07 -7.69
C ALA A 461 -20.19 -10.01 -8.81
N TRP A 462 -21.38 -9.93 -9.42
CA TRP A 462 -21.75 -8.80 -10.28
C TRP A 462 -21.94 -7.49 -9.49
N VAL A 463 -22.13 -7.58 -8.16
CA VAL A 463 -22.11 -6.46 -7.20
C VAL A 463 -20.66 -5.99 -6.91
N GLY A 464 -19.68 -6.45 -7.69
CA GLY A 464 -18.31 -5.96 -7.66
C GLY A 464 -17.55 -6.31 -6.36
N THR A 465 -16.55 -5.49 -6.07
CA THR A 465 -15.62 -5.66 -4.95
C THR A 465 -15.84 -4.54 -3.93
N PRO A 466 -15.94 -4.84 -2.62
CA PRO A 466 -15.89 -3.84 -1.56
C PRO A 466 -14.71 -2.87 -1.72
N LYS A 467 -14.97 -1.57 -1.95
CA LYS A 467 -13.91 -0.56 -2.06
C LYS A 467 -13.12 -0.46 -0.77
N ILE A 468 -11.79 -0.40 -0.90
CA ILE A 468 -10.83 -0.21 0.20
C ILE A 468 -11.20 1.04 1.03
N SER A 469 -11.69 2.10 0.39
CA SER A 469 -12.14 3.32 1.04
C SER A 469 -13.33 3.12 1.99
N ILE A 470 -14.35 2.38 1.55
CA ILE A 470 -15.55 2.09 2.36
C ILE A 470 -15.20 1.05 3.45
N LEU A 471 -14.39 0.04 3.14
CA LEU A 471 -13.87 -0.91 4.12
C LEU A 471 -13.15 -0.19 5.28
N LYS A 472 -12.24 0.77 4.96
CA LYS A 472 -11.54 1.60 5.96
C LYS A 472 -12.49 2.53 6.73
N MET A 473 -13.51 3.08 6.08
CA MET A 473 -14.53 3.91 6.74
C MET A 473 -15.40 3.09 7.72
N THR A 474 -15.73 1.84 7.39
CA THR A 474 -16.56 0.96 8.25
C THR A 474 -15.77 0.24 9.34
N THR A 475 -14.45 0.10 9.23
CA THR A 475 -13.61 -0.63 10.21
C THR A 475 -13.21 0.31 11.36
N THR A 476 -13.96 0.27 12.47
CA THR A 476 -13.79 1.19 13.61
C THR A 476 -13.56 0.47 14.94
N GLY A 477 -12.98 1.16 15.94
CA GLY A 477 -12.79 0.62 17.29
C GLY A 477 -11.87 -0.61 17.36
N LYS A 478 -12.26 -1.61 18.15
CA LYS A 478 -11.48 -2.86 18.38
C LYS A 478 -11.11 -3.58 17.08
N LEU A 479 -12.04 -3.60 16.11
CA LEU A 479 -11.86 -4.16 14.76
C LEU A 479 -10.65 -3.54 14.04
N LYS A 480 -10.44 -2.23 14.19
CA LYS A 480 -9.31 -1.52 13.59
C LYS A 480 -7.99 -1.91 14.26
N VAL A 481 -7.95 -1.95 15.60
CA VAL A 481 -6.75 -2.35 16.35
C VAL A 481 -6.34 -3.77 16.00
N LEU A 482 -7.29 -4.70 15.91
CA LEU A 482 -7.03 -6.08 15.50
C LEU A 482 -6.46 -6.17 14.07
N TRP A 483 -6.92 -5.32 13.15
CA TRP A 483 -6.34 -5.22 11.80
C TRP A 483 -4.94 -4.57 11.81
N GLU A 484 -4.69 -3.56 12.65
CA GLU A 484 -3.38 -2.90 12.79
C GLU A 484 -2.33 -3.71 13.59
N THR A 485 -2.66 -4.94 14.01
CA THR A 485 -1.74 -5.87 14.70
C THR A 485 -1.72 -7.29 14.12
N MET A 486 -2.80 -7.78 13.51
CA MET A 486 -2.89 -9.14 12.96
C MET A 486 -2.81 -9.21 11.43
N HIS A 487 -2.71 -8.08 10.73
CA HIS A 487 -2.60 -8.03 9.27
C HIS A 487 -1.29 -7.39 8.85
N VAL A 488 -0.66 -7.95 7.82
CA VAL A 488 0.55 -7.41 7.21
C VAL A 488 0.22 -6.97 5.78
N ALA A 489 0.69 -5.77 5.44
CA ALA A 489 0.74 -5.24 4.09
C ALA A 489 2.10 -4.53 3.96
N GLN A 490 3.09 -5.23 3.41
CA GLN A 490 4.49 -4.80 3.30
C GLN A 490 5.02 -5.17 1.92
N ASP A 491 5.65 -4.20 1.27
CA ASP A 491 6.42 -4.36 0.03
C ASP A 491 7.88 -4.04 0.36
N LEU A 492 8.78 -4.92 -0.06
CA LEU A 492 10.13 -5.06 0.48
C LEU A 492 11.09 -5.33 -0.67
N LEU A 493 11.83 -4.28 -1.04
CA LEU A 493 12.63 -4.16 -2.25
C LEU A 493 14.02 -4.72 -2.00
N VAL A 494 14.27 -5.98 -2.35
CA VAL A 494 15.55 -6.69 -2.12
C VAL A 494 16.33 -6.88 -3.42
N PRO A 495 17.68 -6.90 -3.42
CA PRO A 495 18.45 -7.28 -4.61
C PRO A 495 18.09 -8.70 -5.04
N ILE A 496 17.92 -8.97 -6.34
CA ILE A 496 17.43 -10.28 -6.82
C ILE A 496 18.38 -11.44 -6.46
N SER A 497 19.68 -11.18 -6.36
CA SER A 497 20.67 -12.14 -5.84
C SER A 497 20.36 -12.65 -4.42
N THR A 498 19.64 -11.87 -3.61
CA THR A 498 19.25 -12.21 -2.23
C THR A 498 17.80 -12.72 -2.10
N LEU A 499 17.08 -12.89 -3.22
CA LEU A 499 15.67 -13.29 -3.23
C LEU A 499 15.44 -14.61 -2.47
N LYS A 500 16.30 -15.61 -2.64
CA LYS A 500 16.15 -16.92 -1.97
C LYS A 500 16.26 -16.82 -0.45
N GLU A 501 17.18 -15.99 0.07
CA GLU A 501 17.33 -15.74 1.52
C GLU A 501 16.15 -14.91 2.06
N SER A 502 15.66 -13.96 1.27
CA SER A 502 14.49 -13.13 1.60
C SER A 502 13.23 -14.00 1.74
N LEU A 503 13.00 -14.91 0.79
CA LEU A 503 11.90 -15.88 0.82
C LEU A 503 12.00 -16.84 2.02
N ASP A 504 13.21 -17.25 2.41
CA ASP A 504 13.42 -18.05 3.62
C ASP A 504 12.99 -17.28 4.87
N LEU A 505 13.41 -16.02 5.02
CA LEU A 505 13.04 -15.19 6.17
C LEU A 505 11.53 -14.89 6.22
N PHE A 506 10.92 -14.55 5.08
CA PHE A 506 9.52 -14.14 5.03
C PHE A 506 8.59 -15.33 5.29
N HIS A 507 9.00 -16.54 4.87
CA HIS A 507 8.35 -17.77 5.30
C HIS A 507 8.39 -17.93 6.83
N ASP A 508 9.56 -17.74 7.43
CA ASP A 508 9.80 -18.00 8.86
C ASP A 508 9.14 -16.98 9.80
N GLU A 509 9.16 -15.68 9.47
CA GLU A 509 8.58 -14.62 10.31
C GLU A 509 7.10 -14.34 10.02
N LEU A 510 6.65 -14.45 8.77
CA LEU A 510 5.29 -14.08 8.36
C LEU A 510 4.43 -15.30 7.98
N THR A 511 4.97 -16.21 7.16
CA THR A 511 4.21 -17.33 6.54
C THR A 511 2.92 -16.87 5.83
N VAL A 512 2.94 -15.64 5.27
CA VAL A 512 1.86 -15.11 4.43
C VAL A 512 1.96 -15.74 3.04
N TYR A 513 0.84 -16.23 2.52
CA TYR A 513 0.72 -16.71 1.14
C TYR A 513 -0.68 -16.39 0.57
N PRO A 514 -0.80 -15.98 -0.70
CA PRO A 514 0.29 -15.79 -1.67
C PRO A 514 1.31 -14.70 -1.30
N LEU A 515 2.46 -14.71 -1.98
CA LEU A 515 3.41 -13.59 -2.05
C LEU A 515 3.48 -13.10 -3.50
N TRP A 516 3.59 -11.79 -3.70
CA TRP A 516 3.82 -11.19 -5.03
C TRP A 516 5.30 -10.90 -5.18
N LEU A 517 5.90 -11.41 -6.26
CA LEU A 517 7.27 -11.07 -6.63
C LEU A 517 7.21 -10.21 -7.90
N CYS A 518 7.57 -8.92 -7.76
CA CYS A 518 7.54 -7.97 -8.85
C CYS A 518 8.96 -7.43 -9.13
N PRO A 519 9.56 -7.74 -10.30
CA PRO A 519 10.94 -7.37 -10.59
C PRO A 519 11.04 -5.91 -11.07
N MET A 520 12.04 -5.18 -10.58
CA MET A 520 12.26 -3.76 -10.88
C MET A 520 13.72 -3.44 -11.20
N ARG A 521 13.95 -2.49 -12.12
CA ARG A 521 15.27 -1.90 -12.33
C ARG A 521 15.46 -0.65 -11.50
N MET A 522 16.44 -0.68 -10.59
CA MET A 522 16.92 0.53 -9.93
C MET A 522 17.90 1.24 -10.85
N LEU A 523 17.38 2.22 -11.59
CA LEU A 523 18.17 3.03 -12.51
C LEU A 523 19.10 3.96 -11.73
N SER A 524 20.40 3.70 -11.83
CA SER A 524 21.45 4.48 -11.20
C SER A 524 21.46 5.94 -11.69
N PRO A 525 21.97 6.88 -10.88
CA PRO A 525 21.95 8.29 -11.23
C PRO A 525 23.03 8.71 -12.25
N PRO A 526 22.95 9.94 -12.82
CA PRO A 526 23.94 10.48 -13.73
C PRO A 526 25.34 10.55 -13.11
N GLU A 527 26.31 10.00 -13.84
CA GLU A 527 27.72 9.86 -13.46
C GLU A 527 28.35 11.20 -13.03
N ASN A 528 27.96 12.29 -13.70
CA ASN A 528 28.39 13.66 -13.45
C ASN A 528 27.87 14.30 -12.15
N LEU A 529 26.85 13.72 -11.50
CA LEU A 529 26.41 14.16 -10.16
C LEU A 529 27.04 13.32 -9.03
N LEU A 530 27.47 12.09 -9.33
CA LEU A 530 28.30 11.28 -8.42
C LEU A 530 29.77 11.71 -8.40
N ALA A 531 30.27 12.37 -9.45
CA ALA A 531 31.67 12.81 -9.58
C ALA A 531 32.21 13.69 -8.42
N ASN A 532 31.32 14.33 -7.63
CA ASN A 532 31.69 15.08 -6.42
C ASN A 532 31.83 14.20 -5.14
N ARG A 533 31.66 12.88 -5.25
CA ARG A 533 31.90 11.90 -4.18
C ARG A 533 33.11 11.05 -4.60
N GLY A 534 34.23 11.20 -3.90
CA GLY A 534 35.56 10.72 -4.32
C GLY A 534 35.82 9.21 -4.31
N GLU A 535 34.78 8.38 -4.26
CA GLU A 535 34.89 6.91 -4.14
C GLU A 535 34.00 6.22 -5.18
N ARG A 536 34.57 5.26 -5.92
CA ARG A 536 33.88 4.50 -6.96
C ARG A 536 33.72 3.02 -6.57
N PRO A 537 32.48 2.50 -6.46
CA PRO A 537 32.22 1.09 -6.69
C PRO A 537 32.36 0.78 -8.19
N ALA A 538 32.93 -0.37 -8.54
CA ALA A 538 33.05 -0.79 -9.94
C ALA A 538 31.72 -1.32 -10.48
N VAL A 539 31.18 -0.68 -11.51
CA VAL A 539 29.93 -1.11 -12.17
C VAL A 539 30.24 -2.06 -13.32
N ALA A 540 29.58 -3.22 -13.35
CA ALA A 540 29.59 -4.10 -14.52
C ALA A 540 28.81 -3.46 -15.66
N VAL A 541 29.49 -3.08 -16.74
CA VAL A 541 28.84 -2.48 -17.92
C VAL A 541 28.20 -3.58 -18.76
N LEU A 542 26.86 -3.63 -18.77
CA LEU A 542 26.11 -4.43 -19.73
C LEU A 542 26.37 -3.95 -21.16
N ASP A 543 26.43 -4.90 -22.10
CA ASP A 543 26.84 -4.69 -23.49
C ASP A 543 25.97 -3.64 -24.20
N ARG A 544 26.63 -2.73 -24.93
CA ARG A 544 26.03 -1.60 -25.65
C ARG A 544 26.00 -1.79 -27.17
N THR A 545 26.36 -2.97 -27.69
CA THR A 545 26.62 -3.17 -29.13
C THR A 545 25.38 -3.21 -30.05
N HIS A 546 24.15 -3.23 -29.55
CA HIS A 546 22.95 -3.43 -30.39
C HIS A 546 22.40 -2.12 -31.01
N PRO A 547 22.58 -1.83 -32.33
CA PRO A 547 22.53 -0.45 -32.84
C PRO A 547 21.13 0.16 -33.09
N GLN A 548 20.04 -0.53 -32.75
CA GLN A 548 18.66 -0.07 -33.04
C GLN A 548 17.78 0.11 -31.79
N HIS A 549 18.30 -0.25 -30.62
CA HIS A 549 17.69 0.08 -29.33
C HIS A 549 18.74 0.77 -28.44
N ALA A 550 19.16 1.95 -28.88
CA ALA A 550 19.96 2.87 -28.05
C ALA A 550 19.10 3.41 -26.90
N PHE A 551 18.86 2.57 -25.89
CA PHE A 551 18.28 2.96 -24.62
C PHE A 551 19.21 4.00 -23.98
N HIS A 552 18.88 5.28 -24.12
CA HIS A 552 19.37 6.29 -23.19
C HIS A 552 18.77 5.95 -21.81
N PRO A 553 19.58 5.53 -20.82
CA PRO A 553 19.04 5.29 -19.49
C PRO A 553 18.54 6.63 -18.94
N VAL A 554 17.27 6.69 -18.55
CA VAL A 554 16.73 7.84 -17.82
C VAL A 554 17.32 7.77 -16.42
N THR A 555 18.43 8.48 -16.25
CA THR A 555 19.27 8.42 -15.06
C THR A 555 18.74 9.44 -14.03
N THR A 556 18.10 8.93 -12.98
CA THR A 556 17.47 9.71 -11.90
C THR A 556 18.52 10.58 -11.19
N PRO A 557 18.45 11.92 -11.13
CA PRO A 557 19.62 12.73 -10.73
C PRO A 557 20.19 12.44 -9.32
N ALA A 558 21.52 12.46 -9.16
CA ALA A 558 22.17 11.81 -8.01
C ALA A 558 21.99 12.51 -6.65
N GLY A 559 21.72 11.71 -5.63
CA GLY A 559 21.75 12.09 -4.22
C GLY A 559 20.38 12.18 -3.54
N SER A 560 19.31 12.01 -4.32
CA SER A 560 17.94 11.81 -3.82
C SER A 560 17.82 10.54 -2.97
N LEU A 561 16.62 10.30 -2.44
CA LEU A 561 16.24 9.08 -1.71
C LEU A 561 16.19 7.82 -2.60
N THR A 562 16.91 7.85 -3.73
CA THR A 562 17.05 6.76 -4.69
C THR A 562 18.16 5.81 -4.23
N PRO A 563 17.97 4.49 -4.31
CA PRO A 563 18.98 3.48 -3.99
C PRO A 563 20.39 3.81 -4.51
N PRO A 564 21.41 3.92 -3.62
CA PRO A 564 22.78 4.25 -4.03
C PRO A 564 23.55 3.06 -4.63
N HIS A 565 23.00 1.85 -4.64
CA HIS A 565 23.74 0.62 -4.89
C HIS A 565 24.07 0.39 -6.39
N PRO A 566 25.36 0.32 -6.80
CA PRO A 566 25.72 0.18 -8.21
C PRO A 566 26.05 -1.25 -8.67
N ALA A 567 26.21 -2.22 -7.75
CA ALA A 567 26.71 -3.56 -8.10
C ALA A 567 25.61 -4.56 -8.53
N GLU A 568 24.33 -4.28 -8.23
CA GLU A 568 23.19 -4.98 -8.82
C GLU A 568 22.10 -3.96 -9.17
N GLN A 569 21.62 -3.98 -10.43
CA GLN A 569 20.58 -3.07 -10.93
C GLN A 569 19.16 -3.64 -10.85
N LEU A 570 19.02 -4.95 -10.62
CA LEU A 570 17.75 -5.67 -10.62
C LEU A 570 17.35 -6.03 -9.18
N PHE A 571 16.25 -5.44 -8.73
CA PHE A 571 15.65 -5.67 -7.43
C PHE A 571 14.32 -6.41 -7.62
N VAL A 572 13.81 -6.99 -6.54
CA VAL A 572 12.50 -7.64 -6.47
C VAL A 572 11.73 -6.99 -5.35
N ASP A 573 10.50 -6.58 -5.63
CA ASP A 573 9.54 -6.32 -4.58
C ASP A 573 8.90 -7.64 -4.15
N CYS A 574 9.03 -7.94 -2.86
CA CYS A 574 8.48 -9.13 -2.24
C CYS A 574 7.23 -8.76 -1.41
N GLY A 575 6.12 -8.51 -2.11
CA GLY A 575 4.86 -8.05 -1.54
C GLY A 575 4.13 -9.13 -0.72
N ALA A 576 3.91 -8.84 0.57
CA ALA A 576 3.26 -9.70 1.54
C ALA A 576 1.96 -9.05 2.06
N TYR A 577 0.81 -9.60 1.65
CA TYR A 577 -0.52 -9.11 2.01
C TYR A 577 -1.35 -10.22 2.68
N GLY A 578 -1.90 -9.95 3.86
CA GLY A 578 -2.80 -10.89 4.55
C GLY A 578 -2.50 -11.06 6.05
N VAL A 579 -3.24 -11.97 6.68
CA VAL A 579 -3.01 -12.39 8.06
C VAL A 579 -1.82 -13.36 8.15
N PRO A 580 -0.74 -13.04 8.90
CA PRO A 580 0.40 -13.93 9.11
C PRO A 580 0.01 -15.25 9.80
N LYS A 581 0.74 -16.32 9.45
CA LYS A 581 0.49 -17.69 9.94
C LYS A 581 1.68 -18.28 10.67
N SER A 582 2.82 -17.57 10.74
CA SER A 582 3.97 -18.01 11.52
C SER A 582 3.63 -18.04 13.02
N PRO A 583 3.93 -19.14 13.74
CA PRO A 583 3.85 -19.15 15.20
C PRO A 583 4.89 -18.25 15.86
N LYS A 584 5.86 -17.71 15.10
CA LYS A 584 6.81 -16.70 15.56
C LYS A 584 6.27 -15.27 15.45
N PHE A 585 5.17 -15.01 14.74
CA PHE A 585 4.77 -13.65 14.37
C PHE A 585 4.36 -12.81 15.58
N HIS A 586 5.02 -11.66 15.75
CA HIS A 586 4.56 -10.57 16.61
C HIS A 586 4.78 -9.26 15.87
N PHE A 587 3.71 -8.52 15.56
CA PHE A 587 3.71 -7.38 14.62
C PHE A 587 4.97 -6.50 14.66
N GLU A 588 5.30 -5.94 15.82
CA GLU A 588 6.41 -4.98 15.93
C GLU A 588 7.76 -5.68 15.77
N ARG A 589 8.05 -6.73 16.55
CA ARG A 589 9.32 -7.49 16.46
C ARG A 589 9.54 -8.14 15.09
N SER A 590 8.51 -8.73 14.48
CA SER A 590 8.65 -9.38 13.18
C SER A 590 8.86 -8.38 12.04
N LEU A 591 8.29 -7.17 12.15
CA LEU A 591 8.64 -6.08 11.24
C LEU A 591 10.07 -5.56 11.49
N GLU A 592 10.50 -5.40 12.75
CA GLU A 592 11.88 -5.00 13.08
C GLU A 592 12.92 -6.00 12.52
N VAL A 593 12.70 -7.31 12.68
CA VAL A 593 13.59 -8.37 12.14
C VAL A 593 13.65 -8.32 10.60
N VAL A 594 12.52 -8.10 9.94
CA VAL A 594 12.44 -8.00 8.48
C VAL A 594 13.07 -6.70 7.97
N GLU A 595 12.85 -5.56 8.65
CA GLU A 595 13.47 -4.28 8.36
C GLU A 595 15.00 -4.29 8.59
N GLU A 596 15.48 -5.01 9.60
CA GLU A 596 16.91 -5.24 9.83
C GLU A 596 17.54 -6.07 8.70
N PHE A 597 16.90 -7.17 8.29
CA PHE A 597 17.37 -7.97 7.15
C PHE A 597 17.40 -7.17 5.85
N VAL A 598 16.33 -6.41 5.55
CA VAL A 598 16.25 -5.58 4.34
C VAL A 598 17.37 -4.53 4.33
N ARG A 599 17.69 -3.90 5.47
CA ARG A 599 18.88 -3.03 5.60
C ARG A 599 20.19 -3.79 5.37
N LYS A 600 20.34 -4.98 5.96
CA LYS A 600 21.54 -5.84 5.83
C LYS A 600 21.82 -6.21 4.37
N VAL A 601 20.80 -6.48 3.56
CA VAL A 601 20.94 -6.75 2.11
C VAL A 601 20.92 -5.49 1.23
N GLN A 602 21.00 -4.28 1.83
CA GLN A 602 20.98 -2.99 1.12
C GLN A 602 19.72 -2.78 0.25
N GLY A 603 18.61 -3.37 0.68
CA GLY A 603 17.27 -3.18 0.16
C GLY A 603 16.51 -2.03 0.84
N TYR A 604 15.25 -1.85 0.44
CA TYR A 604 14.40 -0.72 0.82
C TYR A 604 13.01 -1.20 1.23
N GLN A 605 12.36 -0.47 2.13
CA GLN A 605 10.96 -0.70 2.50
C GLN A 605 10.06 0.25 1.72
N ALA A 606 8.98 -0.25 1.11
CA ALA A 606 8.05 0.61 0.39
C ALA A 606 7.28 1.53 1.35
N LEU A 607 7.49 2.83 1.21
CA LEU A 607 7.05 3.81 2.21
C LEU A 607 5.53 4.11 2.21
N TYR A 608 4.70 3.29 1.57
CA TYR A 608 3.25 3.27 1.82
C TYR A 608 2.87 2.39 3.02
N ALA A 609 3.71 1.42 3.42
CA ALA A 609 3.51 0.54 4.56
C ALA A 609 3.82 1.21 5.91
N ASP A 610 3.59 0.49 7.01
CA ASP A 610 4.04 0.87 8.36
C ASP A 610 5.53 0.53 8.52
N THR A 611 6.34 1.48 9.00
CA THR A 611 7.77 1.27 9.29
C THR A 611 8.05 1.44 10.79
N MET A 612 8.84 0.52 11.36
CA MET A 612 9.28 0.57 12.77
C MET A 612 10.61 1.31 12.91
N LEU A 613 11.44 1.33 11.85
CA LEU A 613 12.73 2.04 11.75
C LEU A 613 12.79 3.35 12.55
N THR A 614 13.78 3.46 13.44
CA THR A 614 14.16 4.73 14.05
C THR A 614 14.62 5.73 12.98
N ARG A 615 14.53 7.05 13.26
CA ARG A 615 14.97 8.09 12.30
C ARG A 615 16.44 7.90 11.85
N ALA A 616 17.29 7.32 12.70
CA ALA A 616 18.68 6.99 12.35
C ALA A 616 18.75 5.86 11.30
N GLN A 617 18.10 4.72 11.55
CA GLN A 617 18.08 3.59 10.61
C GLN A 617 17.35 3.94 9.30
N PHE A 618 16.35 4.84 9.36
CA PHE A 618 15.68 5.38 8.19
C PHE A 618 16.61 6.24 7.31
N ARG A 619 17.43 7.09 7.93
CA ARG A 619 18.48 7.90 7.25
C ARG A 619 19.71 7.09 6.82
N GLU A 620 19.83 5.85 7.28
CA GLU A 620 20.80 4.86 6.82
C GLU A 620 20.28 4.11 5.58
N MET A 621 19.00 3.70 5.58
CA MET A 621 18.36 3.03 4.44
C MET A 621 18.22 3.95 3.21
N PHE A 622 17.88 5.23 3.40
CA PHE A 622 17.69 6.19 2.30
C PHE A 622 18.69 7.35 2.38
N ASP A 623 19.40 7.67 1.29
CA ASP A 623 20.33 8.81 1.24
C ASP A 623 19.57 10.15 1.28
N HIS A 624 19.55 10.79 2.45
CA HIS A 624 18.85 12.06 2.64
C HIS A 624 19.65 13.28 2.13
N ARG A 625 20.89 13.14 1.64
CA ARG A 625 21.79 14.31 1.43
C ARG A 625 21.29 15.33 0.40
N LEU A 626 20.65 14.92 -0.71
CA LEU A 626 20.02 15.88 -1.63
C LEU A 626 18.65 16.32 -1.12
N TYR A 627 17.92 15.44 -0.45
CA TYR A 627 16.61 15.74 0.15
C TYR A 627 16.72 16.88 1.18
N ASP A 628 17.69 16.82 2.08
CA ASP A 628 18.00 17.88 3.05
C ASP A 628 18.46 19.16 2.32
N LYS A 629 19.42 19.06 1.39
CA LYS A 629 19.89 20.20 0.59
C LYS A 629 18.74 20.93 -0.16
N VAL A 630 17.79 20.19 -0.73
CA VAL A 630 16.63 20.74 -1.44
C VAL A 630 15.65 21.38 -0.45
N ARG A 631 15.42 20.76 0.70
CA ARG A 631 14.57 21.31 1.77
C ARG A 631 15.14 22.62 2.33
N ASP A 632 16.45 22.70 2.48
CA ASP A 632 17.16 23.91 2.91
C ASP A 632 17.16 24.98 1.82
N ARG A 633 17.45 24.61 0.56
CA ARG A 633 17.40 25.52 -0.60
C ARG A 633 16.05 26.22 -0.75
N PHE A 634 14.96 25.49 -0.53
CA PHE A 634 13.59 26.03 -0.63
C PHE A 634 12.96 26.36 0.74
N GLN A 635 13.73 26.32 1.83
CA GLN A 635 13.33 26.67 3.21
C GLN A 635 12.05 25.95 3.73
N VAL A 636 11.74 24.78 3.18
CA VAL A 636 10.44 24.11 3.37
C VAL A 636 10.28 23.44 4.73
N GLY A 637 11.39 23.16 5.43
CA GLY A 637 11.40 22.41 6.70
C GLY A 637 10.67 23.08 7.86
N SER A 638 10.37 24.38 7.73
CA SER A 638 9.49 25.15 8.61
C SER A 638 8.05 24.65 8.55
N LEU A 639 7.47 24.58 7.35
CA LEU A 639 6.05 24.24 7.11
C LEU A 639 5.83 22.77 6.78
N LEU A 640 6.80 22.07 6.19
CA LEU A 640 6.69 20.65 5.84
C LEU A 640 7.53 19.77 6.77
N PRO A 641 6.94 18.68 7.32
CA PRO A 641 7.64 17.73 8.19
C PRO A 641 8.68 16.93 7.38
N GLU A 642 9.43 16.06 8.05
CA GLU A 642 10.25 15.03 7.38
C GLU A 642 9.37 13.90 6.83
N ILE A 643 9.90 13.06 5.94
CA ILE A 643 9.21 11.82 5.50
C ILE A 643 8.99 10.89 6.68
N TRP A 644 10.02 10.68 7.52
CA TRP A 644 9.96 9.81 8.69
C TRP A 644 8.74 10.12 9.58
N ASP A 645 8.49 11.42 9.85
CA ASP A 645 7.35 11.95 10.60
C ASP A 645 5.97 11.57 10.02
N LYS A 646 5.91 11.19 8.73
CA LYS A 646 4.68 10.80 8.02
C LYS A 646 4.57 9.29 7.78
N VAL A 647 5.66 8.53 7.93
CA VAL A 647 5.70 7.10 7.62
C VAL A 647 5.83 6.21 8.84
N ASN A 648 6.66 6.56 9.83
CA ASN A 648 6.84 5.78 11.05
C ASN A 648 5.54 5.77 11.90
N LYS A 649 5.22 4.63 12.52
CA LYS A 649 3.97 4.41 13.26
C LYS A 649 3.84 5.31 14.51
N GLY A 650 4.93 5.46 15.27
CA GLY A 650 4.97 6.33 16.44
C GLY A 650 5.07 7.82 16.09
N ALA A 651 5.94 8.18 15.15
CA ALA A 651 6.25 9.57 14.82
C ALA A 651 5.07 10.41 14.29
N ARG A 652 4.10 9.76 13.64
CA ARG A 652 2.97 10.40 12.96
C ARG A 652 1.70 10.57 13.81
N SER A 653 1.69 9.98 15.02
CA SER A 653 0.51 9.67 15.83
C SER A 653 -0.14 10.92 16.47
#